data_AF-A0A651GZD9-F1
#
_entry.id   AF-A0A651GZD9-F1
#
_cell.length_a   1.000
_cell.length_b   1.000
_cell.length_c   1.000
_cell.angle_alpha   90.00
_cell.angle_beta   90.00
_cell.angle_gamma   90.00
#
_symmetry.space_group_name_H-M   'P 1'
#
loop_
_entity.id
_entity.type
_entity.pdbx_description
1 polymer ?
#
loop_
_entity_poly.entity_id
_entity_poly.type
_entity_poly.pdbx_seq_one_letter_code
_entity_poly.pdbx_strand_id
1 'polypeptide(L)'
;MKKILGLDLGSGSIGWAFVHEAETDSEQSRIVKSGVRVIHYGDNVVKKDAKGKISESREPIKDFEKGMGLSMNAGRTKMRGARRNLQRFKLRRQNLIDVLKKNGIITDNALLVEQGSGSTFETLKLRSQSATEPISLNDFARVLLMLNKKRGYKSNRRAQGEEAGTAIDAMGIAKLLYEQNTTPGAYSFDELKKGRKRLPDFYRSDLQNELERIWNFQSKNYPEHLTPENFEKITGATTKATDYIFRNEIGTEQAEIKGDSKAKRLKLYELRKRGLDEKLLLTEVASIMVDINRQIGSSSGYLGEISDRSKKLYFNNQTVGQYLYEQVKMNPHARLKKQVFYRQDYLDEFERVWSVQQKVHPQLTAELKEELRDVIIFYQRRLKSQKHLISECEFEKYHKAIPKPSPLYQEFRILQNLNNIVISTKEKGEFILGDDDRAYLNRWLRHVDGISDAEFLKLLGYEKKDQAKIKFKKIEGNRTFAAITDRCLKVLEYEGYDLSSISNPIERHVEIIKHFDHLGFETEMLRFEIDFSDNDFDKHPTYQFWHMLYSAEDIEKLKARLVEKYRFNDMAASVFAGTTFESTHGSLSAKAIRKILPNMYDGHIYDKACVLAGYNHSSSMTAEEIKNKALKNNLDLLPKNSLRNPIVEKILNQMINQINAILDHPEMGRPDEIRIEMMRELKSSADERKKMTEGIAKATEENEKIRKKLKSDFGMKKVSKNDIIRYKLWEESGHTSIYSGKPIQRADIFSPKYDIDHIIPQAKLFDDSFSNKVLCERSWNEEKSNDTAIEFLERKLSDSEFESFKARVEKHLKSKENNKMSKTKCRKLLMYSKDIPDDFIDRQLRESQYIARKAHGILNEVVRNVTPTIGRITDRLRDDWQIVDVMKELNWEKYDA
;
A
#
# COMPACT_ATOMS: atom_id res chain seq x y z
N MET A 1 19.64 -51.66 15.80
CA MET A 1 18.35 -50.96 15.96
C MET A 1 18.56 -49.47 16.11
N LYS A 2 18.05 -48.72 15.15
CA LYS A 2 18.15 -47.26 15.06
C LYS A 2 17.09 -46.57 15.90
N LYS A 3 17.46 -45.54 16.68
CA LYS A 3 16.52 -44.75 17.47
C LYS A 3 15.92 -43.62 16.63
N ILE A 4 14.60 -43.64 16.47
CA ILE A 4 13.87 -42.68 15.64
C ILE A 4 12.84 -41.94 16.46
N LEU A 5 12.86 -40.62 16.34
CA LEU A 5 11.79 -39.77 16.86
C LEU A 5 10.95 -39.25 15.70
N GLY A 6 9.70 -39.72 15.60
CA GLY A 6 8.68 -39.16 14.73
C GLY A 6 8.02 -37.95 15.37
N LEU A 7 7.83 -36.87 14.62
CA LEU A 7 7.15 -35.64 15.04
C LEU A 7 6.09 -35.22 14.03
N ASP A 8 4.89 -34.97 14.54
CA ASP A 8 3.80 -34.30 13.84
C ASP A 8 3.53 -32.94 14.49
N LEU A 9 3.87 -31.86 13.78
CA LEU A 9 3.73 -30.49 14.28
C LEU A 9 2.44 -29.86 13.78
N GLY A 10 1.40 -29.96 14.61
CA GLY A 10 0.14 -29.28 14.42
C GLY A 10 0.13 -27.86 14.96
N SER A 11 -0.95 -27.13 14.64
CA SER A 11 -1.17 -25.78 15.15
C SER A 11 -1.62 -25.78 16.62
N GLY A 12 -2.31 -26.82 17.07
CA GLY A 12 -2.81 -26.97 18.45
C GLY A 12 -2.15 -28.08 19.25
N SER A 13 -1.30 -28.89 18.63
CA SER A 13 -0.73 -30.09 19.23
C SER A 13 0.59 -30.48 18.58
N ILE A 14 1.41 -31.23 19.32
CA ILE A 14 2.61 -31.89 18.81
C ILE A 14 2.46 -33.37 19.12
N GLY A 15 2.23 -34.18 18.08
CA GLY A 15 2.28 -35.63 18.16
C GLY A 15 3.73 -36.09 18.11
N TRP A 16 4.10 -37.06 18.95
CA TRP A 16 5.44 -37.63 18.92
C TRP A 16 5.42 -39.13 19.19
N ALA A 17 6.36 -39.85 18.56
CA ALA A 17 6.57 -41.27 18.77
C ALA A 17 8.06 -41.59 18.73
N PHE A 18 8.57 -42.28 19.75
CA PHE A 18 9.93 -42.78 19.81
C PHE A 18 9.94 -44.27 19.48
N VAL A 19 10.67 -44.65 18.44
CA VAL A 19 10.65 -45.99 17.83
C VAL A 19 12.08 -46.51 17.75
N HIS A 20 12.26 -47.78 18.06
CA HIS A 20 13.47 -48.51 17.67
C HIS A 20 13.16 -49.18 16.32
N GLU A 21 13.82 -48.73 15.26
CA GLU A 21 13.68 -49.27 13.91
C GLU A 21 14.74 -50.35 13.68
N ALA A 22 14.31 -51.51 13.17
CA ALA A 22 15.19 -52.59 12.76
C ALA A 22 16.09 -52.16 11.58
N GLU A 23 17.38 -52.47 11.66
CA GLU A 23 18.34 -52.22 10.58
C GLU A 23 18.72 -53.49 9.81
N THR A 24 18.37 -54.65 10.36
CA THR A 24 18.62 -55.97 9.76
C THR A 24 17.36 -56.83 9.84
N ASP A 25 17.24 -57.82 8.97
CA ASP A 25 16.08 -58.74 8.92
C ASP A 25 15.93 -59.60 10.20
N SER A 26 16.95 -59.62 11.05
CA SER A 26 16.95 -60.29 12.36
C SER A 26 16.43 -59.43 13.52
N GLU A 27 16.22 -58.12 13.30
CA GLU A 27 15.71 -57.19 14.30
C GLU A 27 14.20 -56.93 14.07
N GLN A 28 13.44 -56.72 15.15
CA GLN A 28 12.01 -56.36 15.05
C GLN A 28 11.78 -54.94 15.56
N SER A 29 11.23 -54.07 14.71
CA SER A 29 10.88 -52.70 15.06
C SER A 29 9.86 -52.65 16.21
N ARG A 30 10.04 -51.71 17.14
CA ARG A 30 9.11 -51.51 18.27
C ARG A 30 8.89 -50.05 18.62
N ILE A 31 7.67 -49.71 19.03
CA ILE A 31 7.35 -48.41 19.61
C ILE A 31 7.78 -48.43 21.07
N VAL A 32 8.66 -47.52 21.46
CA VAL A 32 9.11 -47.36 22.85
C VAL A 32 8.09 -46.54 23.63
N LYS A 33 7.71 -45.38 23.09
CA LYS A 33 6.76 -44.47 23.72
C LYS A 33 6.15 -43.54 22.68
N SER A 34 4.93 -43.10 22.92
CA SER A 34 4.26 -42.09 22.09
C SER A 34 3.43 -41.16 22.97
N GLY A 35 3.09 -40.00 22.44
CA GLY A 35 2.27 -39.03 23.15
C GLY A 35 1.88 -37.83 22.32
N VAL A 36 1.02 -37.00 22.90
CA VAL A 36 0.58 -35.74 22.28
C VAL A 36 0.74 -34.61 23.30
N ARG A 37 1.46 -33.57 22.91
CA ARG A 37 1.58 -32.32 23.67
C ARG A 37 0.57 -31.32 23.15
N VAL A 38 -0.47 -31.03 23.92
CA VAL A 38 -1.48 -30.01 23.57
C VAL A 38 -0.97 -28.61 23.88
N ILE A 39 -1.16 -27.66 22.94
CA ILE A 39 -0.69 -26.28 23.05
C ILE A 39 -1.87 -25.36 23.36
N HIS A 40 -1.88 -24.78 24.58
CA HIS A 40 -2.89 -23.82 24.98
C HIS A 40 -2.48 -22.38 24.67
N TYR A 41 -3.30 -21.60 23.95
CA TYR A 41 -2.95 -20.24 23.50
C TYR A 41 -3.37 -19.10 24.46
N GLY A 42 -4.26 -19.38 25.42
CA GLY A 42 -4.79 -18.40 26.38
C GLY A 42 -5.88 -17.49 25.80
N ASP A 43 -6.57 -16.74 26.66
CA ASP A 43 -7.80 -15.99 26.29
C ASP A 43 -7.54 -14.59 25.71
N ASN A 44 -6.29 -14.13 25.72
CA ASN A 44 -5.92 -12.75 25.37
C ASN A 44 -5.47 -12.58 23.92
N VAL A 45 -5.88 -13.48 23.02
CA VAL A 45 -5.51 -13.42 21.60
C VAL A 45 -6.55 -12.58 20.85
N VAL A 46 -6.08 -11.65 20.00
CA VAL A 46 -6.96 -10.94 19.06
C VAL A 46 -6.67 -11.40 17.64
N LYS A 47 -7.72 -11.46 16.82
CA LYS A 47 -7.65 -11.81 15.41
C LYS A 47 -7.74 -10.58 14.52
N LYS A 48 -7.03 -10.64 13.40
CA LYS A 48 -6.98 -9.61 12.37
C LYS A 48 -7.47 -10.22 11.05
N ASP A 49 -8.53 -9.64 10.49
CA ASP A 49 -9.04 -10.03 9.17
C ASP A 49 -8.18 -9.44 8.02
N ALA A 50 -8.48 -9.80 6.77
CA ALA A 50 -7.74 -9.30 5.62
C ALA A 50 -7.92 -7.78 5.39
N LYS A 51 -9.02 -7.19 5.88
CA LYS A 51 -9.27 -5.73 5.87
C LYS A 51 -8.56 -5.01 7.02
N GLY A 52 -7.88 -5.75 7.90
CA GLY A 52 -7.10 -5.24 9.01
C GLY A 52 -7.91 -4.89 10.27
N LYS A 53 -9.18 -5.27 10.34
CA LYS A 53 -10.03 -5.11 11.53
C LYS A 53 -9.55 -6.07 12.62
N ILE A 54 -9.48 -5.55 13.84
CA ILE A 54 -9.03 -6.31 15.02
C ILE A 54 -10.25 -6.61 15.90
N SER A 55 -10.46 -7.89 16.22
CA SER A 55 -11.48 -8.38 17.16
C SER A 55 -10.92 -9.46 18.09
N GLU A 56 -11.64 -9.77 19.16
CA GLU A 56 -11.25 -10.85 20.08
C GLU A 56 -11.32 -12.23 19.40
N SER A 57 -10.43 -13.12 19.81
CA SER A 57 -10.39 -14.52 19.39
C SER A 57 -10.76 -15.41 20.58
N ARG A 58 -11.93 -16.05 20.51
CA ARG A 58 -12.39 -17.01 21.52
C ARG A 58 -11.84 -18.42 21.29
N GLU A 59 -11.46 -18.72 20.05
CA GLU A 59 -10.87 -20.01 19.66
C GLU A 59 -9.59 -19.74 18.85
N PRO A 60 -8.46 -19.40 19.50
CA PRO A 60 -7.24 -18.98 18.80
C PRO A 60 -6.69 -20.03 17.85
N ILE A 61 -6.83 -21.32 18.17
CA ILE A 61 -6.41 -22.42 17.29
C ILE A 61 -7.25 -22.36 16.00
N LYS A 62 -8.58 -22.43 16.14
CA LYS A 62 -9.46 -22.33 14.97
C LYS A 62 -9.20 -21.06 14.19
N ASP A 63 -9.14 -19.90 14.85
CA ASP A 63 -8.90 -18.62 14.19
C ASP A 63 -7.52 -18.57 13.48
N PHE A 64 -6.51 -19.30 13.97
CA PHE A 64 -5.18 -19.43 13.37
C PHE A 64 -5.20 -20.31 12.13
N GLU A 65 -5.90 -21.44 12.20
CA GLU A 65 -6.03 -22.42 11.12
C GLU A 65 -6.84 -21.87 9.94
N LYS A 66 -7.84 -21.08 10.30
CA LYS A 66 -8.56 -20.14 9.47
C LYS A 66 -7.65 -19.03 8.89
N GLY A 67 -6.41 -18.92 9.35
CA GLY A 67 -5.43 -17.96 8.88
C GLY A 67 -5.73 -16.53 9.26
N MET A 68 -6.61 -16.26 10.23
CA MET A 68 -6.67 -14.90 10.73
C MET A 68 -5.32 -14.53 11.35
N GLY A 69 -4.87 -13.30 11.09
CA GLY A 69 -3.63 -12.81 11.67
C GLY A 69 -3.82 -12.71 13.17
N LEU A 70 -3.29 -13.65 13.94
CA LEU A 70 -3.43 -13.62 15.38
C LEU A 70 -2.32 -12.80 16.01
N SER A 71 -2.69 -12.03 17.00
CA SER A 71 -1.76 -11.22 17.75
C SER A 71 -2.18 -11.18 19.20
N MET A 72 -1.30 -11.60 20.09
CA MET A 72 -1.48 -11.36 21.52
C MET A 72 -1.32 -9.87 21.87
N ASN A 73 -0.63 -9.10 21.01
CA ASN A 73 -0.19 -7.74 21.31
C ASN A 73 -0.95 -6.65 20.56
N ALA A 74 -1.69 -6.95 19.49
CA ALA A 74 -2.35 -5.94 18.67
C ALA A 74 -3.48 -5.23 19.43
N GLY A 75 -4.33 -5.97 20.15
CA GLY A 75 -5.37 -5.40 21.02
C GLY A 75 -4.77 -4.51 22.11
N ARG A 76 -3.76 -5.03 22.82
CA ARG A 76 -2.97 -4.26 23.79
C ARG A 76 -2.37 -2.99 23.18
N THR A 77 -1.84 -3.06 21.96
CA THR A 77 -1.22 -1.94 21.25
C THR A 77 -2.23 -0.88 20.85
N LYS A 78 -3.39 -1.28 20.31
CA LYS A 78 -4.51 -0.39 19.98
C LYS A 78 -4.98 0.38 21.22
N MET A 79 -5.25 -0.34 22.31
CA MET A 79 -5.71 0.26 23.57
C MET A 79 -4.62 1.12 24.23
N ARG A 80 -3.35 0.72 24.15
CA ARG A 80 -2.21 1.55 24.59
C ARG A 80 -2.12 2.84 23.77
N GLY A 81 -2.38 2.79 22.46
CA GLY A 81 -2.45 3.97 21.60
C GLY A 81 -3.56 4.93 22.03
N ALA A 82 -4.78 4.41 22.25
CA ALA A 82 -5.91 5.19 22.73
C ALA A 82 -5.63 5.84 24.09
N ARG A 83 -5.11 5.07 25.06
CA ARG A 83 -4.72 5.59 26.39
C ARG A 83 -3.66 6.69 26.30
N ARG A 84 -2.62 6.50 25.48
CA ARG A 84 -1.59 7.53 25.26
C ARG A 84 -2.17 8.80 24.66
N ASN A 85 -3.09 8.69 23.70
CA ASN A 85 -3.74 9.84 23.09
C ASN A 85 -4.60 10.61 24.11
N LEU A 86 -5.36 9.88 24.93
CA LEU A 86 -6.15 10.47 26.03
C LEU A 86 -5.24 11.15 27.07
N GLN A 87 -4.19 10.48 27.53
CA GLN A 87 -3.24 11.03 28.49
C GLN A 87 -2.56 12.29 27.95
N ARG A 88 -2.10 12.27 26.69
CA ARG A 88 -1.50 13.45 26.05
C ARG A 88 -2.47 14.61 25.90
N PHE A 89 -3.74 14.32 25.61
CA PHE A 89 -4.78 15.35 25.60
C PHE A 89 -4.98 15.95 26.99
N LYS A 90 -5.09 15.13 28.04
CA LYS A 90 -5.22 15.58 29.44
C LYS A 90 -4.03 16.44 29.86
N LEU A 91 -2.80 15.97 29.65
CA LEU A 91 -1.58 16.72 29.98
C LEU A 91 -1.51 18.05 29.24
N ARG A 92 -1.81 18.06 27.94
CA ARG A 92 -1.81 19.29 27.14
C ARG A 92 -2.90 20.26 27.61
N ARG A 93 -4.08 19.76 27.98
CA ARG A 93 -5.18 20.59 28.50
C ARG A 93 -4.85 21.16 29.87
N GLN A 94 -4.24 20.36 30.75
CA GLN A 94 -3.78 20.82 32.06
C GLN A 94 -2.73 21.91 31.92
N ASN A 95 -1.69 21.67 31.11
CA ASN A 95 -0.64 22.66 30.87
C ASN A 95 -1.20 23.96 30.29
N LEU A 96 -2.19 23.87 29.38
CA LEU A 96 -2.89 25.06 28.89
C LEU A 96 -3.57 25.83 30.02
N ILE A 97 -4.32 25.15 30.90
CA ILE A 97 -5.00 25.79 32.03
C ILE A 97 -3.97 26.43 32.99
N ASP A 98 -2.88 25.73 33.30
CA ASP A 98 -1.84 26.22 34.22
C ASP A 98 -1.17 27.49 33.67
N VAL A 99 -0.81 27.50 32.38
CA VAL A 99 -0.24 28.68 31.72
C VAL A 99 -1.24 29.83 31.65
N LEU A 100 -2.53 29.57 31.40
CA LEU A 100 -3.55 30.61 31.41
C LEU A 100 -3.74 31.22 32.81
N LYS A 101 -3.69 30.41 33.88
CA LYS A 101 -3.73 30.89 35.27
C LYS A 101 -2.51 31.72 35.62
N LYS A 102 -1.31 31.21 35.30
CA LYS A 102 -0.03 31.87 35.58
C LYS A 102 0.05 33.27 34.96
N ASN A 103 -0.53 33.44 33.77
CA ASN A 103 -0.55 34.73 33.06
C ASN A 103 -1.81 35.57 33.36
N GLY A 104 -2.60 35.21 34.38
CA GLY A 104 -3.77 35.99 34.82
C GLY A 104 -4.93 36.03 33.82
N ILE A 105 -4.98 35.10 32.85
CA ILE A 105 -6.06 35.02 31.86
C ILE A 105 -7.33 34.44 32.50
N ILE A 106 -7.18 33.49 33.43
CA ILE A 106 -8.29 32.88 34.16
C ILE A 106 -7.95 32.74 35.64
N THR A 107 -8.99 32.72 36.48
CA THR A 107 -8.89 32.42 37.92
C THR A 107 -9.15 30.95 38.20
N ASP A 108 -8.91 30.51 39.44
CA ASP A 108 -9.19 29.11 39.86
C ASP A 108 -10.68 28.73 39.77
N ASN A 109 -11.57 29.71 39.90
CA ASN A 109 -13.02 29.54 39.85
C ASN A 109 -13.61 29.83 38.45
N ALA A 110 -12.78 30.00 37.42
CA ALA A 110 -13.25 30.31 36.08
C ALA A 110 -14.12 29.17 35.51
N LEU A 111 -15.30 29.52 34.98
CA LEU A 111 -16.22 28.57 34.37
C LEU A 111 -15.78 28.24 32.94
N LEU A 112 -15.11 27.11 32.73
CA LEU A 112 -14.49 26.73 31.45
C LEU A 112 -15.34 25.82 30.55
N VAL A 113 -16.61 25.63 30.89
CA VAL A 113 -17.55 24.74 30.19
C VAL A 113 -18.90 25.44 29.99
N GLU A 114 -19.65 25.01 28.98
CA GLU A 114 -21.04 25.41 28.73
C GLU A 114 -21.92 24.96 29.92
N GLN A 115 -22.72 25.86 30.48
CA GLN A 115 -23.61 25.59 31.62
C GLN A 115 -24.96 26.29 31.43
N GLY A 116 -26.03 25.64 31.91
CA GLY A 116 -27.38 26.20 31.91
C GLY A 116 -28.22 25.87 30.67
N SER A 117 -29.49 26.27 30.72
CA SER A 117 -30.43 26.13 29.61
C SER A 117 -30.10 27.12 28.49
N GLY A 118 -29.93 26.64 27.26
CA GLY A 118 -29.64 27.48 26.09
C GLY A 118 -28.15 27.70 25.79
N SER A 119 -27.24 27.05 26.52
CA SER A 119 -25.79 27.11 26.26
C SER A 119 -25.34 26.22 25.08
N THR A 120 -26.27 25.52 24.43
CA THR A 120 -25.97 24.62 23.31
C THR A 120 -25.28 25.39 22.19
N PHE A 121 -24.05 24.99 21.85
CA PHE A 121 -23.19 25.63 20.84
C PHE A 121 -22.58 26.98 21.24
N GLU A 122 -22.68 27.39 22.51
CA GLU A 122 -22.09 28.64 23.03
C GLU A 122 -20.59 28.73 22.70
N THR A 123 -19.82 27.66 22.90
CA THR A 123 -18.39 27.71 22.62
C THR A 123 -18.09 27.84 21.13
N LEU A 124 -18.99 27.34 20.26
CA LEU A 124 -18.86 27.50 18.82
C LEU A 124 -19.17 28.93 18.39
N LYS A 125 -20.20 29.53 19.00
CA LYS A 125 -20.52 30.96 18.86
C LYS A 125 -19.34 31.83 19.29
N LEU A 126 -18.76 31.57 20.46
CA LEU A 126 -17.60 32.30 20.98
C LEU A 126 -16.39 32.21 20.04
N ARG A 127 -16.11 31.02 19.49
CA ARG A 127 -15.05 30.87 18.47
C ARG A 127 -15.30 31.78 17.27
N SER A 128 -16.54 31.82 16.78
CA SER A 128 -16.92 32.70 15.67
C SER A 128 -16.76 34.18 16.01
N GLN A 129 -17.26 34.61 17.18
CA GLN A 129 -17.23 36.00 17.64
C GLN A 129 -15.80 36.48 17.91
N SER A 130 -14.97 35.66 18.53
CA SER A 130 -13.59 36.00 18.90
C SER A 130 -12.66 36.31 17.72
N ALA A 131 -13.07 35.94 16.50
CA ALA A 131 -12.34 36.22 15.26
C ALA A 131 -12.67 37.60 14.66
N THR A 132 -13.64 38.32 15.23
CA THR A 132 -14.11 39.64 14.74
C THR A 132 -14.22 40.66 15.86
N GLU A 133 -14.60 40.24 17.06
CA GLU A 133 -14.92 41.10 18.20
C GLU A 133 -14.12 40.69 19.45
N PRO A 134 -13.77 41.64 20.34
CA PRO A 134 -13.21 41.33 21.64
C PRO A 134 -14.21 40.54 22.49
N ILE A 135 -13.71 39.52 23.19
CA ILE A 135 -14.47 38.73 24.17
C ILE A 135 -13.77 38.77 25.52
N SER A 136 -14.45 38.32 26.58
CA SER A 136 -13.84 38.24 27.92
C SER A 136 -12.64 37.29 27.94
N LEU A 137 -11.68 37.51 28.85
CA LEU A 137 -10.53 36.61 29.01
C LEU A 137 -10.95 35.16 29.35
N ASN A 138 -12.03 35.00 30.12
CA ASN A 138 -12.62 33.70 30.43
C ASN A 138 -13.17 33.01 29.17
N ASP A 139 -13.87 33.74 28.30
CA ASP A 139 -14.37 33.19 27.04
C ASP A 139 -13.24 32.90 26.05
N PHE A 140 -12.21 33.74 26.03
CA PHE A 140 -11.01 33.50 25.24
C PHE A 140 -10.33 32.20 25.67
N ALA A 141 -10.24 31.93 26.97
CA ALA A 141 -9.78 30.64 27.48
C ALA A 141 -10.65 29.46 27.01
N ARG A 142 -11.98 29.60 26.97
CA ARG A 142 -12.89 28.58 26.41
C ARG A 142 -12.61 28.31 24.93
N VAL A 143 -12.35 29.35 24.14
CA VAL A 143 -11.96 29.25 22.73
C VAL A 143 -10.65 28.47 22.57
N LEU A 144 -9.61 28.82 23.34
CA LEU A 144 -8.32 28.12 23.32
C LEU A 144 -8.45 26.65 23.74
N LEU A 145 -9.30 26.35 24.72
CA LEU A 145 -9.58 24.98 25.15
C LEU A 145 -10.29 24.14 24.08
N MET A 146 -11.05 24.78 23.19
CA MET A 146 -11.65 24.11 22.04
C MET A 146 -10.65 23.85 20.92
N LEU A 147 -9.76 24.81 20.62
CA LEU A 147 -8.64 24.60 19.68
C LEU A 147 -7.70 23.49 20.19
N ASN A 148 -7.45 23.44 21.51
CA ASN A 148 -6.70 22.36 22.15
C ASN A 148 -7.33 20.97 21.95
N LYS A 149 -8.68 20.90 21.98
CA LYS A 149 -9.46 19.68 21.76
C LYS A 149 -9.53 19.30 20.27
N LYS A 150 -9.63 20.29 19.38
CA LYS A 150 -9.81 20.15 17.93
C LYS A 150 -8.75 20.97 17.20
N ARG A 151 -7.59 20.36 16.93
CA ARG A 151 -6.39 21.02 16.36
C ARG A 151 -6.03 20.61 14.93
N GLY A 152 -7.03 20.16 14.18
CA GLY A 152 -6.89 19.75 12.78
C GLY A 152 -6.03 18.50 12.50
N TYR A 153 -6.13 18.04 11.26
CA TYR A 153 -5.32 16.96 10.70
C TYR A 153 -3.98 17.49 10.18
N LYS A 154 -2.88 16.84 10.57
CA LYS A 154 -1.54 17.09 10.01
C LYS A 154 -1.09 15.81 9.32
N SER A 155 -0.84 15.88 8.01
CA SER A 155 -0.28 14.76 7.27
C SER A 155 1.14 14.50 7.76
N ASN A 156 1.45 13.23 8.05
CA ASN A 156 2.82 12.77 8.34
C ASN A 156 3.41 11.99 7.13
N ARG A 157 2.73 11.99 5.97
CA ARG A 157 3.13 11.18 4.80
C ARG A 157 3.98 12.01 3.84
N ARG A 158 5.17 11.52 3.48
CA ARG A 158 5.94 11.95 2.30
C ARG A 158 5.48 11.27 1.01
N ALA A 159 4.95 10.05 1.12
CA ALA A 159 4.48 9.23 0.00
C ALA A 159 2.95 9.16 -0.05
N GLN A 160 2.42 9.26 -1.26
CA GLN A 160 1.00 9.10 -1.61
C GLN A 160 0.54 7.65 -1.34
N GLY A 161 -0.12 7.43 -0.20
CA GLY A 161 -0.79 6.16 0.10
C GLY A 161 -2.02 5.94 -0.79
N GLU A 162 -2.31 4.68 -1.13
CA GLU A 162 -3.32 4.28 -2.13
C GLU A 162 -4.75 4.71 -1.82
N GLU A 163 -5.11 4.95 -0.55
CA GLU A 163 -6.49 5.20 -0.12
C GLU A 163 -6.87 6.67 0.14
N ALA A 164 -5.92 7.62 0.12
CA ALA A 164 -6.16 8.97 0.69
C ALA A 164 -6.40 10.10 -0.33
N GLY A 165 -6.24 9.86 -1.64
CA GLY A 165 -6.26 10.91 -2.67
C GLY A 165 -4.99 11.79 -2.67
N THR A 166 -4.88 12.68 -3.64
CA THR A 166 -3.74 13.62 -3.77
C THR A 166 -4.03 14.88 -2.94
N ALA A 167 -3.10 15.30 -2.08
CA ALA A 167 -3.18 16.64 -1.49
C ALA A 167 -2.87 17.66 -2.59
N ILE A 168 -3.85 18.50 -2.92
CA ILE A 168 -3.67 19.60 -3.88
C ILE A 168 -3.18 20.80 -3.08
N ASP A 169 -1.90 21.15 -3.25
CA ASP A 169 -1.30 22.36 -2.70
C ASP A 169 -1.23 23.43 -3.81
N ALA A 170 -2.41 23.90 -4.23
CA ALA A 170 -2.56 24.82 -5.36
C ALA A 170 -3.28 26.12 -4.97
N MET A 171 -3.16 26.55 -3.70
CA MET A 171 -3.84 27.76 -3.21
C MET A 171 -3.48 29.00 -4.06
N GLY A 172 -2.22 29.12 -4.50
CA GLY A 172 -1.78 30.21 -5.38
C GLY A 172 -2.52 30.25 -6.72
N ILE A 173 -2.80 29.09 -7.32
CA ILE A 173 -3.57 29.01 -8.57
C ILE A 173 -5.03 29.33 -8.31
N ALA A 174 -5.62 28.80 -7.24
CA ALA A 174 -7.00 29.12 -6.89
C ALA A 174 -7.18 30.63 -6.70
N LYS A 175 -6.24 31.31 -6.04
CA LYS A 175 -6.24 32.77 -5.86
C LYS A 175 -6.23 33.49 -7.21
N LEU A 176 -5.34 33.08 -8.12
CA LEU A 176 -5.25 33.63 -9.45
C LEU A 176 -6.54 33.42 -10.28
N LEU A 177 -7.14 32.22 -10.20
CA LEU A 177 -8.42 31.94 -10.85
C LEU A 177 -9.52 32.90 -10.38
N TYR A 178 -9.61 33.12 -9.07
CA TYR A 178 -10.58 34.02 -8.46
C TYR A 178 -10.35 35.49 -8.83
N GLU A 179 -9.12 35.99 -8.67
CA GLU A 179 -8.77 37.41 -8.95
C GLU A 179 -8.97 37.78 -10.42
N GLN A 180 -8.66 36.86 -11.33
CA GLN A 180 -8.83 37.05 -12.78
C GLN A 180 -10.23 36.66 -13.26
N ASN A 181 -11.13 36.22 -12.36
CA ASN A 181 -12.45 35.68 -12.68
C ASN A 181 -12.44 34.61 -13.79
N THR A 182 -11.35 33.83 -13.85
CA THR A 182 -11.10 32.83 -14.89
C THR A 182 -11.38 31.43 -14.37
N THR A 183 -11.71 30.49 -15.25
CA THR A 183 -11.98 29.10 -14.90
C THR A 183 -10.72 28.25 -15.07
N PRO A 184 -10.61 27.08 -14.41
CA PRO A 184 -9.54 26.12 -14.66
C PRO A 184 -9.29 25.85 -16.15
N GLY A 185 -10.34 25.73 -16.96
CA GLY A 185 -10.19 25.47 -18.38
C GLY A 185 -9.69 26.66 -19.18
N ALA A 186 -10.18 27.86 -18.90
CA ALA A 186 -9.71 29.09 -19.54
C ALA A 186 -8.24 29.36 -19.20
N TYR A 187 -7.88 29.28 -17.93
CA TYR A 187 -6.49 29.36 -17.47
C TYR A 187 -5.60 28.29 -18.14
N SER A 188 -6.08 27.05 -18.16
CA SER A 188 -5.35 25.94 -18.77
C SER A 188 -5.11 26.15 -20.27
N PHE A 189 -6.08 26.69 -21.00
CA PHE A 189 -5.90 27.04 -22.40
C PHE A 189 -4.82 28.09 -22.61
N ASP A 190 -4.86 29.16 -21.81
CA ASP A 190 -3.91 30.27 -21.93
C ASP A 190 -2.48 29.82 -21.59
N GLU A 191 -2.31 28.97 -20.58
CA GLU A 191 -1.01 28.39 -20.24
C GLU A 191 -0.49 27.41 -21.30
N LEU A 192 -1.36 26.56 -21.87
CA LEU A 192 -0.96 25.68 -22.98
C LEU A 192 -0.55 26.49 -24.21
N LYS A 193 -1.21 27.61 -24.51
CA LYS A 193 -0.85 28.53 -25.61
C LYS A 193 0.52 29.19 -25.42
N LYS A 194 0.90 29.49 -24.17
CA LYS A 194 2.23 29.99 -23.81
C LYS A 194 3.32 28.91 -23.89
N GLY A 195 2.99 27.70 -24.35
CA GLY A 195 3.93 26.58 -24.49
C GLY A 195 4.09 25.73 -23.22
N ARG A 196 3.34 26.01 -22.15
CA ARG A 196 3.43 25.26 -20.90
C ARG A 196 2.83 23.87 -21.08
N LYS A 197 3.64 22.82 -20.96
CA LYS A 197 3.20 21.43 -21.23
C LYS A 197 2.42 20.80 -20.07
N ARG A 198 2.78 21.13 -18.83
CA ARG A 198 2.17 20.59 -17.62
C ARG A 198 1.27 21.62 -16.95
N LEU A 199 0.02 21.24 -16.75
CA LEU A 199 -0.98 22.05 -16.05
C LEU A 199 -1.00 21.66 -14.57
N PRO A 200 -1.34 22.59 -13.68
CA PRO A 200 -1.52 22.28 -12.28
C PRO A 200 -2.76 21.43 -12.02
N ASP A 201 -2.85 20.88 -10.81
CA ASP A 201 -4.06 20.24 -10.31
C ASP A 201 -5.00 21.32 -9.73
N PHE A 202 -6.30 21.19 -10.01
CA PHE A 202 -7.33 22.15 -9.59
C PHE A 202 -8.20 21.58 -8.47
N TYR A 203 -8.70 22.45 -7.59
CA TYR A 203 -9.65 22.04 -6.57
C TYR A 203 -10.94 21.54 -7.19
N ARG A 204 -11.61 20.58 -6.55
CA ARG A 204 -12.88 20.04 -7.02
C ARG A 204 -13.92 21.15 -7.15
N SER A 205 -13.95 22.06 -6.18
CA SER A 205 -14.85 23.21 -6.19
C SER A 205 -14.62 24.15 -7.39
N ASP A 206 -13.38 24.36 -7.85
CA ASP A 206 -13.12 25.19 -9.06
C ASP A 206 -13.66 24.52 -10.31
N LEU A 207 -13.40 23.22 -10.45
CA LEU A 207 -13.87 22.44 -11.58
C LEU A 207 -15.40 22.34 -11.60
N GLN A 208 -16.03 22.26 -10.43
CA GLN A 208 -17.48 22.23 -10.31
C GLN A 208 -18.10 23.60 -10.62
N ASN A 209 -17.46 24.70 -10.22
CA ASN A 209 -17.87 26.04 -10.64
C ASN A 209 -17.73 26.24 -12.16
N GLU A 210 -16.66 25.73 -12.77
CA GLU A 210 -16.50 25.74 -14.22
C GLU A 210 -17.62 24.96 -14.93
N LEU A 211 -17.94 23.77 -14.43
CA LEU A 211 -19.07 22.94 -14.91
C LEU A 211 -20.37 23.75 -14.88
N GLU A 212 -20.68 24.37 -13.73
CA GLU A 212 -21.88 25.18 -13.52
C GLU A 212 -21.93 26.41 -14.44
N ARG A 213 -20.83 27.15 -14.58
CA ARG A 213 -20.77 28.35 -15.44
C ARG A 213 -21.02 28.01 -16.91
N ILE A 214 -20.36 26.97 -17.42
CA ILE A 214 -20.54 26.52 -18.80
C ILE A 214 -21.96 26.01 -18.98
N TRP A 215 -22.49 25.20 -18.05
CA TRP A 215 -23.86 24.71 -18.14
C TRP A 215 -24.89 25.83 -18.18
N ASN A 216 -24.79 26.80 -17.26
CA ASN A 216 -25.73 27.92 -17.15
C ASN A 216 -25.72 28.84 -18.38
N PHE A 217 -24.58 28.95 -19.07
CA PHE A 217 -24.52 29.69 -20.33
C PHE A 217 -25.11 28.88 -21.48
N GLN A 218 -24.72 27.60 -21.63
CA GLN A 218 -25.18 26.76 -22.72
C GLN A 218 -26.68 26.42 -22.61
N SER A 219 -27.24 26.30 -21.39
CA SER A 219 -28.65 26.00 -21.18
C SER A 219 -29.59 27.10 -21.67
N LYS A 220 -29.14 28.36 -21.65
CA LYS A 220 -29.88 29.47 -22.28
C LYS A 220 -30.01 29.30 -23.80
N ASN A 221 -29.04 28.64 -24.42
CA ASN A 221 -29.01 28.37 -25.86
C ASN A 221 -29.70 27.05 -26.24
N TYR A 222 -29.88 26.14 -25.27
CA TYR A 222 -30.48 24.81 -25.45
C TYR A 222 -31.45 24.44 -24.31
N PRO A 223 -32.52 25.22 -24.08
CA PRO A 223 -33.38 25.05 -22.90
C PRO A 223 -34.17 23.73 -22.88
N GLU A 224 -34.47 23.17 -24.05
CA GLU A 224 -35.19 21.88 -24.18
C GLU A 224 -34.30 20.67 -23.90
N HIS A 225 -32.98 20.81 -24.06
CA HIS A 225 -32.01 19.72 -23.90
C HIS A 225 -31.26 19.78 -22.56
N LEU A 226 -30.84 20.99 -22.14
CA LEU A 226 -30.01 21.23 -20.97
C LEU A 226 -30.87 21.71 -19.79
N THR A 227 -31.70 20.81 -19.26
CA THR A 227 -32.63 21.09 -18.16
C THR A 227 -31.95 21.05 -16.78
N PRO A 228 -32.53 21.70 -15.74
CA PRO A 228 -32.03 21.59 -14.37
C PRO A 228 -31.96 20.15 -13.84
N GLU A 229 -32.91 19.29 -14.22
CA GLU A 229 -32.92 17.87 -13.83
C GLU A 229 -31.71 17.11 -14.41
N ASN A 230 -31.40 17.35 -15.68
CA ASN A 230 -30.23 16.76 -16.32
C ASN A 230 -28.93 17.27 -15.69
N PHE A 231 -28.90 18.54 -15.27
CA PHE A 231 -27.75 19.10 -14.58
C PHE A 231 -27.50 18.47 -13.21
N GLU A 232 -28.56 18.24 -12.43
CA GLU A 232 -28.45 17.58 -11.12
C GLU A 232 -27.90 16.16 -11.27
N LYS A 233 -28.32 15.42 -12.30
CA LYS A 233 -27.79 14.08 -12.64
C LYS A 233 -26.33 14.11 -13.08
N ILE A 234 -25.90 15.17 -13.79
CA ILE A 234 -24.52 15.34 -14.29
C ILE A 234 -23.57 15.81 -13.17
N THR A 235 -24.09 16.55 -12.19
CA THR A 235 -23.29 17.18 -11.15
C THR A 235 -22.71 16.13 -10.21
N GLY A 236 -21.37 16.00 -10.18
CA GLY A 236 -20.69 14.96 -9.40
C GLY A 236 -20.82 13.55 -9.99
N ALA A 237 -21.35 13.44 -11.21
CA ALA A 237 -21.34 12.21 -11.98
C ALA A 237 -19.93 11.89 -12.45
N THR A 238 -19.72 10.60 -12.70
CA THR A 238 -18.50 10.05 -13.26
C THR A 238 -18.53 10.20 -14.79
N THR A 239 -17.36 10.27 -15.44
CA THR A 239 -17.21 10.52 -16.89
C THR A 239 -18.21 9.80 -17.77
N LYS A 240 -18.49 8.53 -17.47
CA LYS A 240 -19.35 7.67 -18.29
C LYS A 240 -20.82 7.79 -17.94
N ALA A 241 -21.14 8.17 -16.71
CA ALA A 241 -22.50 8.53 -16.35
C ALA A 241 -22.88 9.85 -17.03
N THR A 242 -21.97 10.83 -17.04
CA THR A 242 -22.15 12.07 -17.81
C THR A 242 -22.37 11.79 -19.29
N ASP A 243 -21.50 10.99 -19.90
CA ASP A 243 -21.60 10.58 -21.30
C ASP A 243 -22.90 9.78 -21.59
N TYR A 244 -23.33 8.91 -20.67
CA TYR A 244 -24.60 8.18 -20.77
C TYR A 244 -25.81 9.12 -20.77
N ILE A 245 -25.83 10.10 -19.86
CA ILE A 245 -26.91 11.11 -19.77
C ILE A 245 -26.97 11.91 -21.07
N PHE A 246 -25.83 12.34 -21.59
CA PHE A 246 -25.78 13.06 -22.87
C PHE A 246 -26.35 12.22 -24.02
N ARG A 247 -25.96 10.95 -24.12
CA ARG A 247 -26.40 10.07 -25.22
C ARG A 247 -27.86 9.65 -25.13
N ASN A 248 -28.34 9.29 -23.95
CA ASN A 248 -29.65 8.63 -23.79
C ASN A 248 -30.76 9.55 -23.29
N GLU A 249 -30.43 10.61 -22.52
CA GLU A 249 -31.44 11.52 -21.97
C GLU A 249 -31.45 12.86 -22.72
N ILE A 250 -30.29 13.40 -23.07
CA ILE A 250 -30.17 14.70 -23.80
C ILE A 250 -30.24 14.48 -25.33
N GLY A 251 -29.85 13.29 -25.81
CA GLY A 251 -29.91 12.90 -27.22
C GLY A 251 -28.72 13.37 -28.07
N THR A 252 -27.52 13.46 -27.50
CA THR A 252 -26.30 13.89 -28.21
C THR A 252 -25.06 13.08 -27.84
N GLU A 253 -24.10 12.98 -28.75
CA GLU A 253 -22.82 12.30 -28.54
C GLU A 253 -21.66 13.29 -28.34
N GLN A 254 -20.51 12.81 -27.87
CA GLN A 254 -19.31 13.64 -27.78
C GLN A 254 -18.78 14.01 -29.17
N ALA A 255 -18.31 15.25 -29.32
CA ALA A 255 -17.64 15.70 -30.53
C ALA A 255 -16.34 14.91 -30.80
N GLU A 256 -16.12 14.52 -32.06
CA GLU A 256 -14.88 13.89 -32.50
C GLU A 256 -13.75 14.93 -32.62
N ILE A 257 -12.86 14.99 -31.62
CA ILE A 257 -11.71 15.90 -31.64
C ILE A 257 -10.53 15.22 -32.36
N LYS A 258 -10.19 15.70 -33.56
CA LYS A 258 -9.06 15.19 -34.37
C LYS A 258 -7.71 15.76 -33.91
N GLY A 259 -6.62 15.03 -34.17
CA GLY A 259 -5.24 15.43 -33.86
C GLY A 259 -4.50 14.52 -32.89
N ASP A 260 -3.23 14.84 -32.63
CA ASP A 260 -2.40 14.16 -31.63
C ASP A 260 -2.87 14.47 -30.19
N SER A 261 -2.31 13.80 -29.19
CA SER A 261 -2.73 13.98 -27.79
C SER A 261 -2.57 15.41 -27.27
N LYS A 262 -1.65 16.20 -27.82
CA LYS A 262 -1.40 17.58 -27.40
C LYS A 262 -2.44 18.52 -28.03
N ALA A 263 -2.67 18.37 -29.34
CA ALA A 263 -3.68 19.12 -30.08
C ALA A 263 -5.09 18.84 -29.54
N LYS A 264 -5.43 17.58 -29.24
CA LYS A 264 -6.71 17.21 -28.61
C LYS A 264 -6.90 17.89 -27.27
N ARG A 265 -5.87 17.89 -26.43
CA ARG A 265 -5.91 18.53 -25.11
C ARG A 265 -6.07 20.04 -25.21
N LEU A 266 -5.29 20.70 -26.08
CA LEU A 266 -5.40 22.13 -26.32
C LEU A 266 -6.80 22.50 -26.81
N LYS A 267 -7.35 21.76 -27.78
CA LYS A 267 -8.69 22.00 -28.33
C LYS A 267 -9.79 21.86 -27.27
N LEU A 268 -9.68 20.88 -26.38
CA LEU A 268 -10.65 20.69 -25.31
C LEU A 268 -10.67 21.84 -24.31
N TYR A 269 -9.51 22.39 -23.97
CA TYR A 269 -9.42 23.58 -23.13
C TYR A 269 -9.87 24.87 -23.85
N GLU A 270 -9.62 24.97 -25.15
CA GLU A 270 -10.18 26.03 -26.00
C GLU A 270 -11.72 26.01 -25.95
N LEU A 271 -12.32 24.83 -26.11
CA LEU A 271 -13.77 24.64 -26.04
C LEU A 271 -14.32 24.98 -24.64
N ARG A 272 -13.63 24.58 -23.56
CA ARG A 272 -13.99 25.00 -22.19
C ARG A 272 -13.97 26.52 -22.00
N LYS A 273 -12.99 27.22 -22.58
CA LYS A 273 -12.91 28.69 -22.55
C LYS A 273 -14.05 29.33 -23.32
N ARG A 274 -14.26 28.90 -24.57
CA ARG A 274 -15.32 29.42 -25.46
C ARG A 274 -16.72 29.14 -24.91
N GLY A 275 -16.92 27.98 -24.28
CA GLY A 275 -18.21 27.57 -23.74
C GLY A 275 -18.75 28.41 -22.58
N LEU A 276 -17.95 29.35 -22.07
CA LEU A 276 -18.41 30.33 -21.07
C LEU A 276 -19.26 31.44 -21.67
N ASP A 277 -18.96 31.84 -22.91
CA ASP A 277 -19.52 33.07 -23.51
C ASP A 277 -19.95 32.90 -24.99
N GLU A 278 -19.67 31.76 -25.63
CA GLU A 278 -20.04 31.45 -27.01
C GLU A 278 -21.00 30.25 -27.07
N LYS A 279 -21.98 30.29 -27.99
CA LYS A 279 -22.82 29.12 -28.28
C LYS A 279 -21.99 28.03 -28.94
N LEU A 280 -21.88 26.87 -28.29
CA LEU A 280 -21.17 25.70 -28.81
C LEU A 280 -22.14 24.66 -29.37
N LEU A 281 -21.63 23.72 -30.18
CA LEU A 281 -22.43 22.57 -30.58
C LEU A 281 -22.74 21.70 -29.37
N LEU A 282 -23.94 21.12 -29.31
CA LEU A 282 -24.35 20.27 -28.19
C LEU A 282 -23.40 19.08 -27.99
N THR A 283 -22.79 18.59 -29.07
CA THR A 283 -21.76 17.55 -29.04
C THR A 283 -20.44 18.01 -28.41
N GLU A 284 -20.06 19.27 -28.60
CA GLU A 284 -18.90 19.89 -27.95
C GLU A 284 -19.17 20.11 -26.46
N VAL A 285 -20.39 20.53 -26.11
CA VAL A 285 -20.83 20.65 -24.71
C VAL A 285 -20.74 19.29 -24.00
N ALA A 286 -21.19 18.21 -24.64
CA ALA A 286 -21.05 16.86 -24.10
C ALA A 286 -19.58 16.50 -23.82
N SER A 287 -18.67 16.77 -24.76
CA SER A 287 -17.22 16.53 -24.58
C SER A 287 -16.62 17.35 -23.42
N ILE A 288 -17.02 18.62 -23.29
CA ILE A 288 -16.59 19.50 -22.20
C ILE A 288 -17.02 18.95 -20.84
N MET A 289 -18.31 18.61 -20.69
CA MET A 289 -18.87 18.14 -19.42
C MET A 289 -18.24 16.82 -18.97
N VAL A 290 -18.04 15.89 -19.90
CA VAL A 290 -17.34 14.62 -19.65
C VAL A 290 -15.90 14.88 -19.18
N ASP A 291 -15.18 15.80 -19.82
CA ASP A 291 -13.81 16.13 -19.40
C ASP A 291 -13.75 16.79 -18.02
N ILE A 292 -14.62 17.76 -17.73
CA ILE A 292 -14.69 18.41 -16.41
C ILE A 292 -14.96 17.38 -15.32
N ASN A 293 -15.95 16.50 -15.51
CA ASN A 293 -16.25 15.45 -14.54
C ASN A 293 -15.12 14.42 -14.41
N ARG A 294 -14.31 14.19 -15.46
CA ARG A 294 -13.07 13.39 -15.36
C ARG A 294 -12.11 14.01 -14.35
N GLN A 295 -11.89 15.32 -14.48
CA GLN A 295 -10.97 16.07 -13.63
C GLN A 295 -11.49 16.14 -12.18
N ILE A 296 -12.80 16.34 -11.99
CA ILE A 296 -13.47 16.30 -10.68
C ILE A 296 -13.26 14.94 -10.00
N GLY A 297 -13.51 13.85 -10.73
CA GLY A 297 -13.31 12.49 -10.22
C GLY A 297 -11.88 12.23 -9.78
N SER A 298 -10.89 12.72 -10.53
CA SER A 298 -9.47 12.58 -10.17
C SER A 298 -9.06 13.37 -8.91
N SER A 299 -9.82 14.41 -8.58
CA SER A 299 -9.61 15.28 -7.41
C SER A 299 -10.47 14.86 -6.21
N SER A 300 -11.31 13.82 -6.36
CA SER A 300 -12.20 13.31 -5.31
C SER A 300 -11.47 12.36 -4.35
N GLY A 301 -11.47 12.67 -3.06
CA GLY A 301 -10.84 11.86 -2.02
C GLY A 301 -10.82 12.57 -0.67
N TYR A 302 -10.50 11.82 0.40
CA TYR A 302 -10.50 12.35 1.77
C TYR A 302 -9.64 13.62 1.91
N LEU A 303 -8.45 13.66 1.30
CA LEU A 303 -7.60 14.86 1.31
C LEU A 303 -8.12 15.98 0.42
N GLY A 304 -8.73 15.66 -0.72
CA GLY A 304 -9.36 16.64 -1.61
C GLY A 304 -10.50 17.39 -0.91
N GLU A 305 -11.36 16.68 -0.18
CA GLU A 305 -12.43 17.32 0.61
C GLU A 305 -11.90 18.24 1.72
N ILE A 306 -10.79 17.88 2.37
CA ILE A 306 -10.18 18.75 3.37
C ILE A 306 -9.62 20.01 2.69
N SER A 307 -8.92 19.83 1.56
CA SER A 307 -8.38 20.93 0.74
C SER A 307 -9.47 21.88 0.23
N ASP A 308 -10.61 21.40 -0.26
CA ASP A 308 -11.73 22.25 -0.67
C ASP A 308 -12.32 23.05 0.49
N ARG A 309 -12.42 22.47 1.70
CA ARG A 309 -12.86 23.22 2.89
C ARG A 309 -11.88 24.35 3.22
N SER A 310 -10.58 24.07 3.22
CA SER A 310 -9.53 25.08 3.45
C SER A 310 -9.62 26.22 2.44
N LYS A 311 -9.83 25.89 1.17
CA LYS A 311 -10.07 26.87 0.12
C LYS A 311 -11.30 27.74 0.40
N LYS A 312 -12.42 27.12 0.76
CA LYS A 312 -13.67 27.86 1.09
C LYS A 312 -13.46 28.82 2.26
N LEU A 313 -12.74 28.40 3.30
CA LEU A 313 -12.38 29.26 4.42
C LEU A 313 -11.58 30.49 3.98
N TYR A 314 -10.55 30.28 3.16
CA TYR A 314 -9.70 31.35 2.65
C TYR A 314 -10.49 32.39 1.84
N PHE A 315 -11.27 31.96 0.84
CA PHE A 315 -12.01 32.89 -0.03
C PHE A 315 -13.14 33.62 0.69
N ASN A 316 -13.83 32.96 1.61
CA ASN A 316 -14.86 33.60 2.41
C ASN A 316 -14.26 34.47 3.53
N ASN A 317 -12.93 34.51 3.67
CA ASN A 317 -12.23 35.15 4.78
C ASN A 317 -12.78 34.70 6.16
N GLN A 318 -13.10 33.40 6.25
CA GLN A 318 -13.72 32.77 7.41
C GLN A 318 -12.71 31.87 8.14
N THR A 319 -12.80 31.86 9.45
CA THR A 319 -12.13 30.86 10.30
C THR A 319 -12.94 29.56 10.38
N VAL A 320 -12.30 28.46 10.82
CA VAL A 320 -13.00 27.19 11.08
C VAL A 320 -14.15 27.39 12.09
N GLY A 321 -13.96 28.23 13.10
CA GLY A 321 -14.98 28.59 14.09
C GLY A 321 -16.21 29.24 13.44
N GLN A 322 -16.00 30.27 12.61
CA GLN A 322 -17.07 30.95 11.88
C GLN A 322 -17.84 30.01 10.96
N TYR A 323 -17.11 29.22 10.15
CA TYR A 323 -17.71 28.29 9.19
C TYR A 323 -18.57 27.21 9.85
N LEU A 324 -18.13 26.67 10.98
CA LEU A 324 -18.91 25.66 11.72
C LEU A 324 -20.11 26.29 12.43
N TYR A 325 -19.97 27.50 12.98
CA TYR A 325 -21.07 28.19 13.65
C TYR A 325 -22.18 28.59 12.67
N GLU A 326 -21.81 29.04 11.47
CA GLU A 326 -22.75 29.39 10.40
C GLU A 326 -23.66 28.21 10.02
N GLN A 327 -23.10 26.99 9.90
CA GLN A 327 -23.89 25.78 9.63
C GLN A 327 -24.93 25.50 10.72
N VAL A 328 -24.54 25.67 11.99
CA VAL A 328 -25.44 25.45 13.13
C VAL A 328 -26.51 26.53 13.20
N LYS A 329 -26.17 27.78 12.86
CA LYS A 329 -27.12 28.89 12.78
C LYS A 329 -28.18 28.64 11.71
N MET A 330 -27.80 28.07 10.57
CA MET A 330 -28.73 27.68 9.50
C MET A 330 -29.56 26.44 9.87
N ASN A 331 -28.93 25.44 10.49
CA ASN A 331 -29.58 24.21 10.91
C ASN A 331 -28.97 23.70 12.23
N PRO A 332 -29.68 23.81 13.37
CA PRO A 332 -29.18 23.34 14.66
C PRO A 332 -28.84 21.84 14.71
N HIS A 333 -29.39 21.03 13.80
CA HIS A 333 -29.11 19.60 13.67
C HIS A 333 -27.99 19.29 12.66
N ALA A 334 -27.29 20.31 12.15
CA ALA A 334 -26.19 20.13 11.22
C ALA A 334 -25.10 19.20 11.79
N ARG A 335 -24.75 18.16 11.04
CA ARG A 335 -23.75 17.18 11.46
C ARG A 335 -22.33 17.75 11.30
N LEU A 336 -21.76 18.26 12.38
CA LEU A 336 -20.36 18.71 12.41
C LEU A 336 -19.35 17.55 12.54
N LYS A 337 -19.81 16.36 12.99
CA LYS A 337 -18.94 15.18 13.17
C LYS A 337 -18.50 14.63 11.82
N LYS A 338 -17.20 14.32 11.71
CA LYS A 338 -16.49 13.87 10.48
C LYS A 338 -16.14 14.98 9.48
N GLN A 339 -16.49 16.24 9.74
CA GLN A 339 -15.90 17.36 9.01
C GLN A 339 -14.47 17.59 9.52
N VAL A 340 -13.49 17.32 8.66
CA VAL A 340 -12.06 17.43 9.01
C VAL A 340 -11.45 18.62 8.27
N PHE A 341 -10.59 19.36 8.97
CA PHE A 341 -9.84 20.51 8.47
C PHE A 341 -8.34 20.25 8.65
N TYR A 342 -7.50 20.93 7.87
CA TYR A 342 -6.06 20.87 8.06
C TYR A 342 -5.67 21.55 9.37
N ARG A 343 -4.49 21.20 9.88
CA ARG A 343 -3.92 21.91 11.03
C ARG A 343 -3.66 23.38 10.72
N GLN A 344 -3.32 23.70 9.48
CA GLN A 344 -3.08 25.07 9.05
C GLN A 344 -4.33 25.94 9.25
N ASP A 345 -5.52 25.47 8.84
CA ASP A 345 -6.77 26.22 9.03
C ASP A 345 -7.05 26.60 10.50
N TYR A 346 -6.69 25.70 11.44
CA TYR A 346 -6.82 25.97 12.87
C TYR A 346 -5.72 26.90 13.42
N LEU A 347 -4.52 26.86 12.82
CA LEU A 347 -3.46 27.83 13.12
C LEU A 347 -3.91 29.22 12.64
N ASP A 348 -4.46 29.33 11.44
CA ASP A 348 -4.97 30.60 10.89
C ASP A 348 -6.13 31.16 11.74
N GLU A 349 -7.04 30.30 12.22
CA GLU A 349 -8.05 30.69 13.22
C GLU A 349 -7.40 31.20 14.51
N PHE A 350 -6.41 30.48 15.06
CA PHE A 350 -5.70 30.91 16.26
C PHE A 350 -5.05 32.28 16.08
N GLU A 351 -4.36 32.50 14.96
CA GLU A 351 -3.69 33.77 14.63
C GLU A 351 -4.68 34.92 14.53
N ARG A 352 -5.82 34.69 13.86
CA ARG A 352 -6.87 35.70 13.72
C ARG A 352 -7.49 36.03 15.07
N VAL A 353 -7.87 35.03 15.85
CA VAL A 353 -8.42 35.25 17.19
C VAL A 353 -7.41 35.99 18.06
N TRP A 354 -6.15 35.56 18.09
CA TRP A 354 -5.10 36.21 18.87
C TRP A 354 -4.94 37.68 18.52
N SER A 355 -4.82 38.00 17.21
CA SER A 355 -4.61 39.39 16.77
C SER A 355 -5.79 40.32 17.08
N VAL A 356 -7.02 39.80 17.10
CA VAL A 356 -8.21 40.58 17.50
C VAL A 356 -8.22 40.79 19.02
N GLN A 357 -8.00 39.74 19.80
CA GLN A 357 -8.04 39.81 21.26
C GLN A 357 -6.90 40.64 21.85
N GLN A 358 -5.70 40.58 21.25
CA GLN A 358 -4.52 41.31 21.71
C GLN A 358 -4.71 42.84 21.73
N LYS A 359 -5.60 43.36 20.88
CA LYS A 359 -5.91 44.80 20.83
C LYS A 359 -6.53 45.34 22.13
N VAL A 360 -7.22 44.47 22.88
CA VAL A 360 -7.97 44.83 24.09
C VAL A 360 -7.33 44.25 25.35
N HIS A 361 -6.58 43.16 25.22
CA HIS A 361 -6.01 42.42 26.34
C HIS A 361 -4.47 42.50 26.35
N PRO A 362 -3.87 43.41 27.14
CA PRO A 362 -2.41 43.60 27.20
C PRO A 362 -1.62 42.37 27.68
N GLN A 363 -2.28 41.45 28.38
CA GLN A 363 -1.69 40.21 28.88
C GLN A 363 -1.28 39.25 27.73
N LEU A 364 -1.75 39.49 26.51
CA LEU A 364 -1.47 38.65 25.34
C LEU A 364 -0.13 39.04 24.68
N THR A 365 0.98 38.60 25.28
CA THR A 365 2.34 38.87 24.79
C THR A 365 2.79 37.92 23.68
N ALA A 366 3.87 38.26 22.98
CA ALA A 366 4.42 37.42 21.90
C ALA A 366 4.97 36.08 22.45
N GLU A 367 5.60 36.12 23.62
CA GLU A 367 6.14 34.94 24.30
C GLU A 367 5.00 33.99 24.70
N LEU A 368 3.91 34.55 25.25
CA LEU A 368 2.73 33.75 25.61
C LEU A 368 2.09 33.14 24.37
N LYS A 369 2.04 33.87 23.24
CA LYS A 369 1.54 33.35 21.97
C LYS A 369 2.33 32.13 21.51
N GLU A 370 3.66 32.22 21.51
CA GLU A 370 4.54 31.12 21.09
C GLU A 370 4.36 29.89 21.99
N GLU A 371 4.34 30.08 23.31
CA GLU A 371 4.10 29.00 24.27
C GLU A 371 2.74 28.32 24.02
N LEU A 372 1.66 29.09 23.92
CA LEU A 372 0.32 28.56 23.71
C LEU A 372 0.18 27.87 22.34
N ARG A 373 0.67 28.48 21.27
CA ARG A 373 0.53 27.99 19.90
C ARG A 373 1.41 26.78 19.62
N ASP A 374 2.73 26.94 19.81
CA ASP A 374 3.74 26.05 19.23
C ASP A 374 4.16 24.94 20.20
N VAL A 375 4.15 25.23 21.50
CA VAL A 375 4.54 24.28 22.56
C VAL A 375 3.34 23.51 23.08
N ILE A 376 2.19 24.16 23.24
CA ILE A 376 1.00 23.55 23.86
C ILE A 376 0.03 23.03 22.81
N ILE A 377 -0.70 23.91 22.11
CA ILE A 377 -1.89 23.52 21.32
C ILE A 377 -1.50 22.66 20.10
N PHE A 378 -0.61 23.16 19.25
CA PHE A 378 -0.31 22.55 17.95
C PHE A 378 0.90 21.62 17.96
N TYR A 379 1.65 21.55 19.07
CA TYR A 379 2.76 20.62 19.24
C TYR A 379 2.34 19.16 19.04
N GLN A 380 3.12 18.44 18.23
CA GLN A 380 2.99 17.00 18.05
C GLN A 380 4.35 16.34 18.15
N ARG A 381 4.48 15.38 19.06
CA ARG A 381 5.69 14.55 19.17
C ARG A 381 5.99 13.88 17.82
N ARG A 382 7.25 13.89 17.43
CA ARG A 382 7.73 13.18 16.25
C ARG A 382 7.43 11.69 16.34
N LEU A 383 7.30 11.05 15.18
CA LEU A 383 7.15 9.59 15.12
C LEU A 383 8.42 8.94 15.66
N LYS A 384 8.27 7.83 16.40
CA LYS A 384 9.45 7.08 16.85
C LYS A 384 10.06 6.35 15.66
N SER A 385 11.37 6.47 15.53
CA SER A 385 12.12 5.68 14.56
C SER A 385 11.85 4.19 14.74
N GLN A 386 11.58 3.50 13.63
CA GLN A 386 11.39 2.06 13.58
C GLN A 386 12.64 1.33 13.06
N LYS A 387 13.83 1.95 13.16
CA LYS A 387 15.10 1.37 12.69
C LYS A 387 15.38 -0.03 13.25
N HIS A 388 14.92 -0.31 14.47
CA HIS A 388 15.04 -1.64 15.09
C HIS A 388 14.25 -2.75 14.39
N LEU A 389 13.25 -2.41 13.57
CA LEU A 389 12.47 -3.36 12.76
C LEU A 389 13.16 -3.69 11.42
N ILE A 390 14.22 -2.97 11.06
CA ILE A 390 15.01 -3.30 9.87
C ILE A 390 15.73 -4.62 10.14
N SER A 391 15.63 -5.55 9.19
CA SER A 391 16.29 -6.85 9.27
C SER A 391 17.79 -6.69 9.39
N GLU A 392 18.42 -7.64 10.07
CA GLU A 392 19.88 -7.75 10.07
C GLU A 392 20.36 -8.33 8.75
N CYS A 393 21.62 -8.05 8.43
CA CYS A 393 22.29 -8.62 7.29
C CYS A 393 22.48 -10.11 7.48
N GLU A 394 22.30 -10.87 6.40
CA GLU A 394 22.52 -12.32 6.40
C GLU A 394 23.98 -12.70 6.69
N PHE A 395 24.95 -11.98 6.12
CA PHE A 395 26.37 -12.28 6.26
C PHE A 395 27.11 -11.54 7.39
N GLU A 396 26.72 -10.30 7.68
CA GLU A 396 27.43 -9.41 8.61
C GLU A 396 26.57 -9.20 9.87
N LYS A 397 26.84 -9.97 10.93
CA LYS A 397 26.12 -9.88 12.21
C LYS A 397 26.13 -8.44 12.74
N TYR A 398 25.03 -8.02 13.38
CA TYR A 398 24.82 -6.67 13.94
C TYR A 398 24.72 -5.52 12.93
N HIS A 399 24.96 -5.76 11.63
CA HIS A 399 24.75 -4.77 10.59
C HIS A 399 23.31 -4.84 10.05
N LYS A 400 22.66 -3.68 9.90
CA LYS A 400 21.30 -3.61 9.33
C LYS A 400 21.32 -3.71 7.81
N ALA A 401 20.27 -4.31 7.26
CA ALA A 401 20.08 -4.39 5.82
C ALA A 401 19.97 -3.00 5.18
N ILE A 402 20.54 -2.85 3.98
CA ILE A 402 20.58 -1.58 3.26
C ILE A 402 19.20 -1.23 2.68
N PRO A 403 18.80 0.07 2.66
CA PRO A 403 17.64 0.51 1.91
C PRO A 403 17.80 0.20 0.43
N LYS A 404 16.76 -0.35 -0.21
CA LYS A 404 16.79 -0.58 -1.65
C LYS A 404 17.07 0.68 -2.49
N PRO A 405 16.58 1.89 -2.16
CA PRO A 405 16.89 3.05 -2.98
C PRO A 405 18.33 3.56 -2.80
N SER A 406 19.16 2.97 -1.95
CA SER A 406 20.57 3.36 -1.84
C SER A 406 21.27 3.18 -3.19
N PRO A 407 22.04 4.17 -3.69
CA PRO A 407 22.82 4.04 -4.91
C PRO A 407 23.71 2.78 -4.91
N LEU A 408 24.32 2.46 -3.76
CA LEU A 408 25.12 1.24 -3.58
C LEU A 408 24.31 -0.05 -3.81
N TYR A 409 23.07 -0.10 -3.32
CA TYR A 409 22.19 -1.25 -3.55
C TYR A 409 21.74 -1.33 -5.00
N GLN A 410 21.42 -0.19 -5.63
CA GLN A 410 21.03 -0.17 -7.04
C GLN A 410 22.15 -0.69 -7.94
N GLU A 411 23.39 -0.24 -7.72
CA GLU A 411 24.58 -0.72 -8.44
C GLU A 411 24.78 -2.23 -8.27
N PHE A 412 24.75 -2.72 -7.03
CA PHE A 412 24.82 -4.16 -6.72
C PHE A 412 23.77 -4.98 -7.49
N ARG A 413 22.53 -4.48 -7.56
CA ARG A 413 21.44 -5.17 -8.26
C ARG A 413 21.60 -5.14 -9.78
N ILE A 414 22.12 -4.06 -10.35
CA ILE A 414 22.41 -3.98 -11.78
C ILE A 414 23.47 -5.03 -12.15
N LEU A 415 24.60 -5.05 -11.46
CA LEU A 415 25.67 -6.02 -11.71
C LEU A 415 25.21 -7.45 -11.48
N GLN A 416 24.42 -7.70 -10.44
CA GLN A 416 23.82 -9.01 -10.21
C GLN A 416 22.95 -9.47 -11.37
N ASN A 417 22.16 -8.57 -11.96
CA ASN A 417 21.36 -8.91 -13.12
C ASN A 417 22.23 -9.13 -14.35
N LEU A 418 23.17 -8.22 -14.65
CA LEU A 418 24.06 -8.31 -15.82
C LEU A 418 24.90 -9.58 -15.82
N ASN A 419 25.53 -9.93 -14.69
CA ASN A 419 26.39 -11.12 -14.61
C ASN A 419 25.61 -12.44 -14.76
N ASN A 420 24.30 -12.42 -14.49
CA ASN A 420 23.43 -13.57 -14.67
C ASN A 420 22.88 -13.71 -16.10
N ILE A 421 23.11 -12.73 -16.98
CA ILE A 421 22.61 -12.79 -18.36
C ILE A 421 23.47 -13.77 -19.17
N VAL A 422 22.77 -14.76 -19.75
CA VAL A 422 23.31 -15.64 -20.78
C VAL A 422 22.64 -15.29 -22.10
N ILE A 423 23.44 -15.02 -23.12
CA ILE A 423 23.02 -14.69 -24.48
C ILE A 423 23.13 -15.95 -25.33
N SER A 424 22.05 -16.32 -26.00
CA SER A 424 22.01 -17.44 -26.94
C SER A 424 21.90 -16.91 -28.35
N THR A 425 22.85 -17.30 -29.22
CA THR A 425 22.84 -16.97 -30.66
C THR A 425 22.89 -18.26 -31.48
N LYS A 426 22.40 -18.21 -32.73
CA LYS A 426 22.47 -19.37 -33.63
C LYS A 426 23.90 -19.76 -34.01
N GLU A 427 24.81 -18.79 -34.06
CA GLU A 427 26.18 -18.96 -34.54
C GLU A 427 27.17 -19.34 -33.43
N LYS A 428 27.11 -18.68 -32.26
CA LYS A 428 28.07 -18.86 -31.16
C LYS A 428 27.57 -19.73 -30.00
N GLY A 429 26.33 -20.22 -30.06
CA GLY A 429 25.71 -20.92 -28.94
C GLY A 429 25.39 -19.99 -27.76
N GLU A 430 25.48 -20.50 -26.53
CA GLU A 430 25.28 -19.73 -25.30
C GLU A 430 26.60 -19.15 -24.77
N PHE A 431 26.64 -17.85 -24.51
CA PHE A 431 27.81 -17.15 -23.94
C PHE A 431 27.40 -16.05 -22.95
N ILE A 432 28.36 -15.54 -22.18
CA ILE A 432 28.18 -14.45 -21.20
C ILE A 432 28.66 -13.12 -21.77
N LEU A 433 28.24 -12.00 -21.16
CA LEU A 433 28.70 -10.66 -21.53
C LEU A 433 30.22 -10.51 -21.38
N GLY A 434 30.87 -9.91 -22.39
CA GLY A 434 32.24 -9.45 -22.28
C GLY A 434 32.38 -8.27 -21.31
N ASP A 435 33.60 -7.97 -20.86
CA ASP A 435 33.86 -6.96 -19.85
C ASP A 435 33.50 -5.55 -20.34
N ASP A 436 33.82 -5.21 -21.59
CA ASP A 436 33.51 -3.91 -22.20
C ASP A 436 32.00 -3.70 -22.35
N ASP A 437 31.29 -4.70 -22.87
CA ASP A 437 29.83 -4.68 -23.00
C ASP A 437 29.16 -4.55 -21.63
N ARG A 438 29.65 -5.29 -20.63
CA ARG A 438 29.16 -5.22 -19.26
C ARG A 438 29.35 -3.82 -18.67
N ALA A 439 30.54 -3.22 -18.84
CA ALA A 439 30.84 -1.88 -18.35
C ALA A 439 29.98 -0.81 -19.06
N TYR A 440 29.79 -0.91 -20.37
CA TYR A 440 28.93 -0.04 -21.15
C TYR A 440 27.47 -0.13 -20.70
N LEU A 441 26.92 -1.34 -20.61
CA LEU A 441 25.55 -1.58 -20.18
C LEU A 441 25.32 -1.14 -18.73
N ASN A 442 26.27 -1.35 -17.82
CA ASN A 442 26.17 -0.89 -16.44
C ASN A 442 26.05 0.65 -16.40
N ARG A 443 26.87 1.36 -17.19
CA ARG A 443 26.80 2.82 -17.31
C ARG A 443 25.44 3.27 -17.86
N TRP A 444 24.95 2.63 -18.91
CA TRP A 444 23.64 2.93 -19.49
C TRP A 444 22.51 2.75 -18.47
N LEU A 445 22.51 1.63 -17.76
CA LEU A 445 21.48 1.28 -16.77
C LEU A 445 21.44 2.21 -15.56
N ARG A 446 22.50 2.99 -15.28
CA ARG A 446 22.48 4.03 -14.24
C ARG A 446 21.54 5.19 -14.57
N HIS A 447 21.21 5.43 -15.84
CA HIS A 447 20.39 6.57 -16.27
C HIS A 447 18.94 6.21 -16.61
N VAL A 448 18.54 4.95 -16.43
CA VAL A 448 17.18 4.45 -16.75
C VAL A 448 16.64 3.56 -15.64
N ASP A 449 15.31 3.40 -15.56
CA ASP A 449 14.67 2.49 -14.60
C ASP A 449 14.80 1.01 -15.03
N GLY A 450 15.08 0.77 -16.30
CA GLY A 450 15.39 -0.52 -16.90
C GLY A 450 15.21 -0.46 -18.42
N ILE A 451 15.56 -1.56 -19.09
CA ILE A 451 15.43 -1.72 -20.54
C ILE A 451 14.78 -3.06 -20.88
N SER A 452 14.11 -3.12 -22.02
CA SER A 452 13.58 -4.37 -22.57
C SER A 452 14.70 -5.28 -23.09
N ASP A 453 14.38 -6.55 -23.29
CA ASP A 453 15.26 -7.52 -23.95
C ASP A 453 15.65 -7.06 -25.37
N ALA A 454 14.71 -6.50 -26.12
CA ALA A 454 14.97 -5.95 -27.45
C ALA A 454 15.93 -4.77 -27.44
N GLU A 455 15.74 -3.81 -26.53
CA GLU A 455 16.65 -2.66 -26.39
C GLU A 455 18.04 -3.09 -25.94
N PHE A 456 18.13 -4.04 -25.01
CA PHE A 456 19.39 -4.62 -24.56
C PHE A 456 20.17 -5.28 -25.71
N LEU A 457 19.49 -6.11 -26.50
CA LEU A 457 20.11 -6.77 -27.65
C LEU A 457 20.54 -5.74 -28.70
N LYS A 458 19.75 -4.69 -28.93
CA LYS A 458 20.11 -3.58 -29.82
C LYS A 458 21.36 -2.84 -29.35
N LEU A 459 21.51 -2.61 -28.04
CA LEU A 459 22.70 -1.98 -27.46
C LEU A 459 23.98 -2.81 -27.65
N LEU A 460 23.83 -4.13 -27.82
CA LEU A 460 24.93 -5.06 -28.15
C LEU A 460 25.11 -5.27 -29.66
N GLY A 461 24.41 -4.51 -30.51
CA GLY A 461 24.52 -4.60 -31.96
C GLY A 461 23.64 -5.66 -32.63
N TYR A 462 22.71 -6.30 -31.91
CA TYR A 462 21.76 -7.26 -32.48
C TYR A 462 20.44 -6.57 -32.85
N GLU A 463 20.23 -6.31 -34.15
CA GLU A 463 19.03 -5.60 -34.63
C GLU A 463 17.82 -6.51 -34.88
N LYS A 464 18.03 -7.80 -35.19
CA LYS A 464 16.95 -8.74 -35.48
C LYS A 464 16.75 -9.74 -34.32
N LYS A 465 15.49 -9.94 -33.91
CA LYS A 465 15.10 -10.87 -32.82
C LYS A 465 15.55 -12.32 -33.01
N ASP A 466 15.88 -12.72 -34.23
CA ASP A 466 16.31 -14.08 -34.55
C ASP A 466 17.84 -14.29 -34.39
N GLN A 467 18.61 -13.22 -34.19
CA GLN A 467 20.07 -13.25 -34.05
C GLN A 467 20.49 -13.67 -32.64
N ALA A 468 19.82 -13.16 -31.61
CA ALA A 468 20.18 -13.36 -30.22
C ALA A 468 18.93 -13.41 -29.32
N LYS A 469 19.01 -14.19 -28.22
CA LYS A 469 17.95 -14.31 -27.22
C LYS A 469 18.54 -14.32 -25.81
N ILE A 470 17.81 -13.74 -24.86
CA ILE A 470 18.13 -13.80 -23.43
C ILE A 470 16.93 -14.33 -22.64
N LYS A 471 17.19 -14.90 -21.45
CA LYS A 471 16.14 -15.44 -20.58
C LYS A 471 15.34 -14.35 -19.84
N PHE A 472 15.85 -13.11 -19.79
CA PHE A 472 15.22 -11.99 -19.11
C PHE A 472 14.39 -11.15 -20.08
N LYS A 473 13.11 -10.89 -19.75
CA LYS A 473 12.25 -9.99 -20.56
C LYS A 473 12.51 -8.49 -20.31
N LYS A 474 13.03 -8.15 -19.13
CA LYS A 474 13.38 -6.79 -18.71
C LYS A 474 14.63 -6.86 -17.84
N ILE A 475 15.58 -5.98 -18.12
CA ILE A 475 16.76 -5.77 -17.27
C ILE A 475 16.51 -4.52 -16.43
N GLU A 476 16.58 -4.66 -15.11
CA GLU A 476 16.35 -3.54 -14.19
C GLU A 476 17.55 -2.58 -14.19
N GLY A 477 17.27 -1.27 -14.21
CA GLY A 477 18.25 -0.20 -14.08
C GLY A 477 18.19 0.50 -12.72
N ASN A 478 18.82 1.66 -12.63
CA ASN A 478 18.89 2.45 -11.39
C ASN A 478 17.63 3.29 -11.21
N ARG A 479 16.69 2.75 -10.44
CA ARG A 479 15.39 3.38 -10.17
C ARG A 479 15.52 4.65 -9.31
N THR A 480 16.58 4.76 -8.51
CA THR A 480 16.84 5.94 -7.69
C THR A 480 17.26 7.12 -8.55
N PHE A 481 18.24 6.91 -9.41
CA PHE A 481 18.74 7.93 -10.33
C PHE A 481 17.70 8.29 -11.37
N ALA A 482 16.96 7.31 -11.92
CA ALA A 482 15.83 7.59 -12.80
C ALA A 482 14.77 8.51 -12.13
N ALA A 483 14.48 8.31 -10.83
CA ALA A 483 13.56 9.18 -10.10
C ALA A 483 14.12 10.61 -9.89
N ILE A 484 15.44 10.75 -9.69
CA ILE A 484 16.12 12.05 -9.62
C ILE A 484 16.08 12.73 -11.00
N THR A 485 16.37 11.99 -12.08
CA THR A 485 16.31 12.49 -13.47
C THR A 485 14.91 12.95 -13.85
N ASP A 486 13.85 12.23 -13.47
CA ASP A 486 12.45 12.68 -13.66
C ASP A 486 12.18 14.04 -13.01
N ARG A 487 12.73 14.26 -11.81
CA ARG A 487 12.63 15.55 -11.12
C ARG A 487 13.42 16.64 -11.82
N CYS A 488 14.61 16.32 -12.31
CA CYS A 488 15.41 17.26 -13.09
C CYS A 488 14.66 17.70 -14.36
N LEU A 489 14.13 16.74 -15.12
CA LEU A 489 13.34 17.01 -16.32
C LEU A 489 12.10 17.85 -16.01
N LYS A 490 11.44 17.60 -14.87
CA LYS A 490 10.29 18.40 -14.43
C LYS A 490 10.68 19.84 -14.09
N VAL A 491 11.83 20.06 -13.44
CA VAL A 491 12.35 21.41 -13.17
C VAL A 491 12.65 22.13 -14.48
N LEU A 492 13.37 21.47 -15.40
CA LEU A 492 13.70 22.03 -16.71
C LEU A 492 12.46 22.37 -17.54
N GLU A 493 11.42 21.53 -17.49
CA GLU A 493 10.13 21.80 -18.13
C GLU A 493 9.47 23.06 -17.58
N TYR A 494 9.59 23.35 -16.27
CA TYR A 494 9.07 24.60 -15.68
C TYR A 494 9.88 25.83 -16.08
N GLU A 495 11.19 25.68 -16.26
CA GLU A 495 12.10 26.74 -16.71
C GLU A 495 12.10 26.91 -18.24
N GLY A 496 11.27 26.13 -18.96
CA GLY A 496 11.05 26.28 -20.41
C GLY A 496 11.96 25.44 -21.31
N TYR A 497 12.79 24.54 -20.76
CA TYR A 497 13.66 23.65 -21.53
C TYR A 497 12.94 22.33 -21.90
N ASP A 498 13.22 21.80 -23.09
CA ASP A 498 12.68 20.53 -23.57
C ASP A 498 13.77 19.57 -24.03
N LEU A 499 14.01 18.52 -23.26
CA LEU A 499 14.97 17.46 -23.57
C LEU A 499 14.32 16.16 -24.06
N SER A 500 13.03 16.21 -24.44
CA SER A 500 12.29 15.02 -24.87
C SER A 500 12.74 14.44 -26.21
N SER A 501 13.40 15.22 -27.06
CA SER A 501 13.95 14.80 -28.34
C SER A 501 15.21 13.94 -28.22
N ILE A 502 15.96 14.08 -27.13
CA ILE A 502 17.22 13.35 -26.92
C ILE A 502 16.89 11.93 -26.48
N SER A 503 17.02 10.95 -27.37
CA SER A 503 16.65 9.56 -27.07
C SER A 503 17.68 8.85 -26.20
N ASN A 504 18.97 9.19 -26.33
CA ASN A 504 20.04 8.60 -25.55
C ASN A 504 20.00 9.12 -24.08
N PRO A 505 19.83 8.24 -23.07
CA PRO A 505 19.76 8.66 -21.67
C PRO A 505 21.03 9.33 -21.15
N ILE A 506 22.20 8.91 -21.63
CA ILE A 506 23.50 9.45 -21.19
C ILE A 506 23.68 10.87 -21.72
N GLU A 507 23.45 11.07 -23.03
CA GLU A 507 23.49 12.41 -23.64
C GLU A 507 22.46 13.34 -23.00
N ARG A 508 21.24 12.84 -22.75
CA ARG A 508 20.20 13.61 -22.07
C ARG A 508 20.65 14.05 -20.67
N HIS A 509 21.34 13.18 -19.94
CA HIS A 509 21.87 13.50 -18.61
C HIS A 509 22.94 14.58 -18.65
N VAL A 510 23.81 14.56 -19.67
CA VAL A 510 24.79 15.63 -19.90
C VAL A 510 24.10 16.97 -20.15
N GLU A 511 23.06 17.01 -21.00
CA GLU A 511 22.29 18.24 -21.24
C GLU A 511 21.54 18.72 -19.99
N ILE A 512 21.03 17.80 -19.14
CA ILE A 512 20.44 18.17 -17.85
C ILE A 512 21.46 18.94 -17.00
N ILE A 513 22.68 18.43 -16.87
CA ILE A 513 23.75 19.07 -16.07
C ILE A 513 24.04 20.46 -16.61
N LYS A 514 24.20 20.61 -17.94
CA LYS A 514 24.45 21.92 -18.58
C LYS A 514 23.34 22.94 -18.29
N HIS A 515 22.07 22.54 -18.40
CA HIS A 515 20.96 23.44 -18.12
C HIS A 515 20.83 23.77 -16.64
N PHE A 516 21.10 22.81 -15.75
CA PHE A 516 21.13 23.07 -14.30
C PHE A 516 22.23 24.06 -13.91
N ASP A 517 23.41 23.94 -14.52
CA ASP A 517 24.53 24.88 -14.34
C ASP A 517 24.15 26.29 -14.82
N HIS A 518 23.51 26.39 -15.99
CA HIS A 518 23.00 27.67 -16.51
C HIS A 518 21.96 28.35 -15.59
N LEU A 519 21.17 27.55 -14.88
CA LEU A 519 20.21 28.03 -13.86
C LEU A 519 20.89 28.43 -12.54
N GLY A 520 22.21 28.25 -12.42
CA GLY A 520 22.99 28.59 -11.22
C GLY A 520 22.85 27.56 -10.09
N PHE A 521 22.33 26.38 -10.37
CA PHE A 521 22.20 25.30 -9.40
C PHE A 521 23.53 24.58 -9.22
N GLU A 522 23.78 24.09 -8.02
CA GLU A 522 24.88 23.13 -7.79
C GLU A 522 24.63 21.90 -8.67
N THR A 523 25.67 21.34 -9.32
CA THR A 523 25.50 20.22 -10.28
C THR A 523 26.22 18.94 -9.88
N GLU A 524 27.15 19.02 -8.91
CA GLU A 524 27.94 17.87 -8.46
C GLU A 524 27.07 16.71 -7.93
N MET A 525 25.87 17.00 -7.43
CA MET A 525 24.92 15.98 -6.97
C MET A 525 24.28 15.13 -8.10
N LEU A 526 24.49 15.52 -9.35
CA LEU A 526 24.04 14.79 -10.54
C LEU A 526 25.16 13.95 -11.18
N ARG A 527 26.37 13.92 -10.59
CA ARG A 527 27.43 13.00 -11.02
C ARG A 527 27.10 11.59 -10.54
N PHE A 528 26.45 10.79 -11.39
CA PHE A 528 25.98 9.44 -11.04
C PHE A 528 27.09 8.37 -11.01
N GLU A 529 28.34 8.80 -11.15
CA GLU A 529 29.54 7.97 -11.08
C GLU A 529 30.08 8.01 -9.65
N ILE A 530 29.71 7.00 -8.86
CA ILE A 530 30.20 6.85 -7.49
C ILE A 530 31.16 5.65 -7.48
N ASP A 531 32.37 5.86 -6.99
CA ASP A 531 33.28 4.77 -6.64
C ASP A 531 32.89 4.21 -5.27
N PHE A 532 32.35 2.99 -5.27
CA PHE A 532 31.94 2.31 -4.04
C PHE A 532 33.07 1.52 -3.36
N SER A 533 34.24 1.45 -4.00
CA SER A 533 35.45 0.91 -3.38
C SER A 533 36.02 1.90 -2.35
N ASP A 534 35.90 3.21 -2.62
CA ASP A 534 36.28 4.28 -1.70
C ASP A 534 35.59 4.12 -0.33
N ASN A 535 36.36 4.34 0.73
CA ASN A 535 35.85 4.34 2.10
C ASN A 535 34.96 5.55 2.40
N ASP A 536 35.15 6.64 1.66
CA ASP A 536 34.40 7.89 1.79
C ASP A 536 33.29 8.06 0.73
N PHE A 537 32.86 6.97 0.07
CA PHE A 537 31.80 7.00 -0.94
C PHE A 537 30.48 7.63 -0.45
N ASP A 538 30.21 7.58 0.86
CA ASP A 538 29.02 8.15 1.47
C ASP A 538 29.07 9.69 1.58
N LYS A 539 30.28 10.27 1.47
CA LYS A 539 30.51 11.71 1.35
C LYS A 539 30.32 12.22 -0.09
N HIS A 540 30.27 11.34 -1.08
CA HIS A 540 30.05 11.72 -2.47
C HIS A 540 28.77 12.59 -2.62
N PRO A 541 28.80 13.72 -3.35
CA PRO A 541 27.68 14.67 -3.44
C PRO A 541 26.34 14.01 -3.80
N THR A 542 26.35 13.13 -4.80
CA THR A 542 25.18 12.34 -5.23
C THR A 542 24.64 11.43 -4.12
N TYR A 543 25.51 10.77 -3.35
CA TYR A 543 25.09 9.91 -2.24
C TYR A 543 24.46 10.73 -1.12
N GLN A 544 25.08 11.87 -0.76
CA GLN A 544 24.55 12.79 0.24
C GLN A 544 23.21 13.39 -0.19
N PHE A 545 23.06 13.74 -1.47
CA PHE A 545 21.81 14.28 -2.01
C PHE A 545 20.69 13.25 -1.94
N TRP A 546 20.94 12.03 -2.41
CA TRP A 546 20.00 10.93 -2.24
C TRP A 546 19.63 10.72 -0.77
N HIS A 547 20.63 10.66 0.13
CA HIS A 547 20.38 10.43 1.54
C HIS A 547 19.55 11.56 2.17
N MET A 548 19.77 12.81 1.78
CA MET A 548 18.98 13.97 2.23
C MET A 548 17.51 13.83 1.81
N LEU A 549 17.26 13.52 0.54
CA LEU A 549 15.91 13.32 0.02
C LEU A 549 15.21 12.12 0.70
N TYR A 550 15.94 11.02 0.86
CA TYR A 550 15.44 9.78 1.45
C TYR A 550 15.15 9.88 2.96
N SER A 551 16.05 10.49 3.74
CA SER A 551 16.05 10.42 5.21
C SER A 551 15.30 11.55 5.90
N ALA A 552 15.05 12.66 5.21
CA ALA A 552 14.38 13.78 5.85
C ALA A 552 12.96 13.35 6.32
N GLU A 553 12.43 14.02 7.34
CA GLU A 553 11.06 13.75 7.83
C GLU A 553 10.16 14.97 7.58
N ASP A 554 10.73 16.17 7.68
CA ASP A 554 10.07 17.46 7.53
C ASP A 554 10.32 18.01 6.12
N ILE A 555 9.25 18.34 5.41
CA ILE A 555 9.31 18.81 4.01
C ILE A 555 9.82 20.26 3.96
N GLU A 556 9.39 21.12 4.89
CA GLU A 556 9.78 22.53 4.87
C GLU A 556 11.25 22.69 5.23
N LYS A 557 11.75 21.93 6.20
CA LYS A 557 13.20 21.89 6.49
C LYS A 557 14.01 21.30 5.34
N LEU A 558 13.44 20.35 4.60
CA LEU A 558 14.09 19.81 3.41
C LEU A 558 14.18 20.87 2.32
N LYS A 559 13.08 21.58 2.02
CA LYS A 559 13.07 22.69 1.05
C LYS A 559 14.11 23.74 1.40
N ALA A 560 14.13 24.22 2.65
CA ALA A 560 15.11 25.20 3.11
C ALA A 560 16.56 24.73 2.87
N ARG A 561 16.87 23.47 3.18
CA ARG A 561 18.20 22.89 2.91
C ARG A 561 18.52 22.71 1.44
N LEU A 562 17.52 22.44 0.61
CA LEU A 562 17.70 22.33 -0.83
C LEU A 562 18.06 23.68 -1.45
N VAL A 563 17.39 24.75 -1.00
CA VAL A 563 17.71 26.14 -1.38
C VAL A 563 19.13 26.50 -0.91
N GLU A 564 19.43 26.26 0.37
CA GLU A 564 20.71 26.63 0.97
C GLU A 564 21.90 25.88 0.36
N LYS A 565 21.83 24.54 0.25
CA LYS A 565 22.97 23.71 -0.14
C LYS A 565 23.15 23.58 -1.65
N TYR A 566 22.06 23.54 -2.41
CA TYR A 566 22.10 23.28 -3.86
C TYR A 566 21.67 24.48 -4.70
N ARG A 567 21.45 25.64 -4.06
CA ARG A 567 21.05 26.90 -4.70
C ARG A 567 19.76 26.81 -5.51
N PHE A 568 18.89 25.86 -5.18
CA PHE A 568 17.60 25.71 -5.84
C PHE A 568 16.71 26.92 -5.58
N ASN A 569 15.93 27.31 -6.59
CA ASN A 569 14.79 28.21 -6.38
C ASN A 569 13.64 27.46 -5.67
N ASP A 570 12.63 28.19 -5.18
CA ASP A 570 11.52 27.60 -4.42
C ASP A 570 10.73 26.54 -5.21
N MET A 571 10.60 26.73 -6.52
CA MET A 571 9.97 25.78 -7.43
C MET A 571 10.76 24.46 -7.49
N ALA A 572 12.07 24.52 -7.77
CA ALA A 572 12.94 23.37 -7.83
C ALA A 572 13.03 22.65 -6.48
N ALA A 573 13.19 23.40 -5.38
CA ALA A 573 13.18 22.86 -4.02
C ALA A 573 11.87 22.10 -3.72
N SER A 574 10.72 22.66 -4.12
CA SER A 574 9.42 22.01 -3.98
C SER A 574 9.28 20.75 -4.84
N VAL A 575 9.79 20.76 -6.08
CA VAL A 575 9.79 19.59 -6.96
C VAL A 575 10.63 18.46 -6.36
N PHE A 576 11.85 18.73 -5.91
CA PHE A 576 12.73 17.73 -5.32
C PHE A 576 12.26 17.26 -3.93
N ALA A 577 11.67 18.13 -3.11
CA ALA A 577 11.10 17.73 -1.83
C ALA A 577 9.93 16.74 -1.98
N GLY A 578 9.25 16.75 -3.14
CA GLY A 578 8.23 15.78 -3.53
C GLY A 578 8.77 14.46 -4.10
N THR A 579 10.08 14.19 -4.03
CA THR A 579 10.66 12.92 -4.49
C THR A 579 10.26 11.76 -3.59
N THR A 580 9.87 10.64 -4.19
CA THR A 580 9.46 9.44 -3.46
C THR A 580 10.26 8.23 -3.94
N PHE A 581 10.87 7.51 -2.99
CA PHE A 581 11.65 6.30 -3.25
C PHE A 581 10.94 5.04 -2.73
N GLU A 582 11.40 3.86 -3.17
CA GLU A 582 10.97 2.57 -2.60
C GLU A 582 11.32 2.51 -1.10
N SER A 583 10.36 2.17 -0.24
CA SER A 583 10.58 2.16 1.23
C SER A 583 11.14 0.85 1.78
N THR A 584 11.38 -0.15 0.91
CA THR A 584 11.83 -1.48 1.32
C THR A 584 13.36 -1.56 1.43
N HIS A 585 13.83 -2.62 2.06
CA HIS A 585 15.26 -2.90 2.28
C HIS A 585 15.64 -4.22 1.58
N GLY A 586 16.93 -4.39 1.30
CA GLY A 586 17.50 -5.66 0.83
C GLY A 586 17.66 -6.69 1.95
N SER A 587 18.36 -7.79 1.68
CA SER A 587 18.76 -8.79 2.69
C SER A 587 20.18 -8.55 3.24
N LEU A 588 21.01 -7.79 2.53
CA LEU A 588 22.41 -7.53 2.87
C LEU A 588 22.63 -6.11 3.39
N SER A 589 23.69 -5.92 4.18
CA SER A 589 24.16 -4.60 4.62
C SER A 589 25.04 -3.93 3.57
N ALA A 590 25.26 -2.61 3.72
CA ALA A 590 26.23 -1.87 2.91
C ALA A 590 27.64 -2.49 2.98
N LYS A 591 28.05 -2.94 4.17
CA LYS A 591 29.37 -3.59 4.39
C LYS A 591 29.50 -4.90 3.61
N ALA A 592 28.49 -5.77 3.67
CA ALA A 592 28.49 -7.01 2.93
C ALA A 592 28.53 -6.77 1.42
N ILE A 593 27.71 -5.84 0.93
CA ILE A 593 27.70 -5.47 -0.49
C ILE A 593 29.06 -4.93 -0.93
N ARG A 594 29.71 -4.03 -0.17
CA ARG A 594 31.03 -3.49 -0.54
C ARG A 594 32.13 -4.55 -0.67
N LYS A 595 32.04 -5.66 0.07
CA LYS A 595 32.97 -6.79 -0.08
C LYS A 595 32.67 -7.65 -1.31
N ILE A 596 31.41 -7.77 -1.69
CA ILE A 596 30.96 -8.59 -2.83
C ILE A 596 31.17 -7.83 -4.15
N LEU A 597 30.91 -6.52 -4.16
CA LEU A 597 30.83 -5.68 -5.36
C LEU A 597 32.08 -5.72 -6.25
N PRO A 598 33.33 -5.68 -5.73
CA PRO A 598 34.53 -5.78 -6.56
C PRO A 598 34.54 -7.03 -7.44
N ASN A 599 34.26 -8.19 -6.86
CA ASN A 599 34.17 -9.46 -7.60
C ASN A 599 33.04 -9.46 -8.65
N MET A 600 31.98 -8.66 -8.45
CA MET A 600 30.91 -8.51 -9.44
C MET A 600 31.31 -7.59 -10.59
N TYR A 601 32.16 -6.59 -10.36
CA TYR A 601 32.76 -5.80 -11.44
C TYR A 601 33.63 -6.69 -12.34
N ASP A 602 34.32 -7.68 -11.77
CA ASP A 602 35.09 -8.71 -12.48
C ASP A 602 34.22 -9.75 -13.22
N GLY A 603 32.89 -9.57 -13.21
CA GLY A 603 31.95 -10.41 -13.96
C GLY A 603 31.54 -11.69 -13.26
N HIS A 604 31.95 -11.91 -12.01
CA HIS A 604 31.51 -13.08 -11.26
C HIS A 604 30.02 -13.00 -10.91
N ILE A 605 29.31 -14.10 -11.13
CA ILE A 605 27.94 -14.29 -10.65
C ILE A 605 27.88 -14.26 -9.12
N TYR A 606 26.70 -13.94 -8.58
CA TYR A 606 26.54 -13.59 -7.17
C TYR A 606 27.05 -14.65 -6.17
N ASP A 607 26.78 -15.92 -6.44
CA ASP A 607 27.26 -17.05 -5.63
C ASP A 607 28.79 -17.11 -5.59
N LYS A 608 29.45 -17.02 -6.75
CA LYS A 608 30.92 -17.00 -6.83
C LYS A 608 31.50 -15.74 -6.17
N ALA A 609 30.89 -14.58 -6.40
CA ALA A 609 31.30 -13.32 -5.79
C ALA A 609 31.16 -13.36 -4.25
N CYS A 610 30.14 -14.03 -3.72
CA CYS A 610 30.01 -14.27 -2.27
C CYS A 610 31.14 -15.14 -1.74
N VAL A 611 31.46 -16.26 -2.41
CA VAL A 611 32.55 -17.15 -2.00
C VAL A 611 33.89 -16.41 -1.97
N LEU A 612 34.20 -15.64 -3.02
CA LEU A 612 35.42 -14.83 -3.09
C LEU A 612 35.46 -13.72 -2.03
N ALA A 613 34.31 -13.20 -1.62
CA ALA A 613 34.18 -12.26 -0.51
C ALA A 613 34.22 -12.93 0.88
N GLY A 614 34.41 -14.25 0.95
CA GLY A 614 34.46 -15.02 2.19
C GLY A 614 33.09 -15.36 2.79
N TYR A 615 32.03 -15.37 1.99
CA TYR A 615 30.66 -15.67 2.41
C TYR A 615 30.15 -17.01 1.87
N ASN A 616 29.45 -17.75 2.72
CA ASN A 616 28.69 -18.93 2.33
C ASN A 616 27.22 -18.54 2.07
N HIS A 617 26.86 -18.36 0.80
CA HIS A 617 25.52 -17.91 0.42
C HIS A 617 24.43 -18.99 0.61
N SER A 618 24.77 -20.27 0.55
CA SER A 618 23.82 -21.38 0.66
C SER A 618 23.57 -21.80 2.10
N SER A 619 24.42 -21.36 3.04
CA SER A 619 24.44 -21.81 4.45
C SER A 619 24.46 -23.35 4.59
N SER A 620 24.84 -24.06 3.52
CA SER A 620 24.90 -25.51 3.48
C SER A 620 26.23 -25.98 4.07
N MET A 621 26.16 -26.95 4.98
CA MET A 621 27.32 -27.63 5.50
C MET A 621 27.72 -28.77 4.56
N THR A 622 29.02 -29.04 4.42
CA THR A 622 29.51 -30.22 3.69
C THR A 622 29.21 -31.51 4.48
N ALA A 623 29.27 -32.67 3.82
CA ALA A 623 29.06 -33.96 4.48
C ALA A 623 30.04 -34.20 5.65
N GLU A 624 31.27 -33.72 5.50
CA GLU A 624 32.32 -33.82 6.50
C GLU A 624 32.09 -32.87 7.68
N GLU A 625 31.64 -31.64 7.40
CA GLU A 625 31.21 -30.69 8.44
C GLU A 625 30.00 -31.19 9.24
N ILE A 626 29.04 -31.86 8.59
CA ILE A 626 27.87 -32.46 9.27
C ILE A 626 28.32 -33.59 10.21
N LYS A 627 29.26 -34.43 9.77
CA LYS A 627 29.81 -35.52 10.57
C LYS A 627 30.51 -35.00 11.82
N ASN A 628 31.31 -33.94 11.65
CA ASN A 628 32.11 -33.31 12.70
C ASN A 628 31.35 -32.26 13.54
N LYS A 629 30.08 -31.99 13.22
CA LYS A 629 29.26 -31.00 13.94
C LYS A 629 29.08 -31.39 15.41
N ALA A 630 29.47 -30.49 16.31
CA ALA A 630 29.17 -30.60 17.72
C ALA A 630 27.66 -30.45 17.95
N LEU A 631 27.03 -31.48 18.52
CA LEU A 631 25.62 -31.46 18.84
C LEU A 631 25.42 -30.89 20.24
N LYS A 632 24.38 -30.08 20.42
CA LYS A 632 23.99 -29.61 21.75
C LYS A 632 23.44 -30.76 22.58
N ASN A 633 23.58 -30.66 23.90
CA ASN A 633 22.90 -31.56 24.83
C ASN A 633 21.40 -31.25 24.83
N ASN A 634 21.03 -29.99 25.09
CA ASN A 634 19.64 -29.53 25.07
C ASN A 634 19.47 -28.33 24.13
N LEU A 635 18.25 -28.11 23.66
CA LEU A 635 17.84 -26.99 22.82
C LEU A 635 17.49 -25.76 23.67
N ASP A 636 17.95 -24.58 23.24
CA ASP A 636 17.60 -23.31 23.85
C ASP A 636 16.21 -22.84 23.38
N LEU A 637 15.43 -22.25 24.29
CA LEU A 637 14.16 -21.63 23.92
C LEU A 637 14.40 -20.43 22.99
N LEU A 638 13.55 -20.31 21.97
CA LEU A 638 13.55 -19.16 21.07
C LEU A 638 13.25 -17.88 21.87
N PRO A 639 14.06 -16.82 21.70
CA PRO A 639 13.80 -15.53 22.33
C PRO A 639 12.45 -14.94 21.90
N LYS A 640 11.86 -14.14 22.79
CA LYS A 640 10.57 -13.48 22.53
C LYS A 640 10.63 -12.54 21.32
N ASN A 641 9.71 -12.70 20.37
CA ASN A 641 9.64 -11.96 19.11
C ASN A 641 10.83 -12.22 18.17
N SER A 642 11.48 -13.37 18.29
CA SER A 642 12.49 -13.81 17.32
C SER A 642 11.86 -14.15 15.97
N LEU A 643 10.58 -14.54 15.97
CA LEU A 643 9.81 -14.81 14.75
C LEU A 643 8.69 -13.79 14.55
N ARG A 644 8.30 -13.60 13.28
CA ARG A 644 7.21 -12.66 12.91
C ARG A 644 5.85 -13.07 13.47
N ASN A 645 5.64 -14.38 13.66
CA ASN A 645 4.38 -14.92 14.14
C ASN A 645 4.54 -15.49 15.57
N PRO A 646 3.89 -14.89 16.58
CA PRO A 646 4.02 -15.32 17.96
C PRO A 646 3.44 -16.72 18.22
N ILE A 647 2.53 -17.21 17.37
CA ILE A 647 1.98 -18.58 17.48
C ILE A 647 3.03 -19.59 17.04
N VAL A 648 3.69 -19.35 15.91
CA VAL A 648 4.80 -20.19 15.43
C VAL A 648 5.93 -20.25 16.46
N GLU A 649 6.29 -19.12 17.04
CA GLU A 649 7.30 -19.07 18.13
C GLU A 649 6.88 -19.93 19.32
N LYS A 650 5.59 -19.90 19.70
CA LYS A 650 5.07 -20.72 20.79
C LYS A 650 5.07 -22.21 20.46
N ILE A 651 4.69 -22.60 19.24
CA ILE A 651 4.71 -23.99 18.77
C ILE A 651 6.14 -24.53 18.82
N LEU A 652 7.09 -23.81 18.24
CA LEU A 652 8.50 -24.21 18.23
C LEU A 652 9.09 -24.29 19.64
N ASN A 653 8.71 -23.39 20.55
CA ASN A 653 9.12 -23.47 21.96
C ASN A 653 8.49 -24.68 22.69
N GLN A 654 7.25 -25.05 22.39
CA GLN A 654 6.68 -26.30 22.93
C GLN A 654 7.36 -27.54 22.35
N MET A 655 7.74 -27.51 21.07
CA MET A 655 8.56 -28.56 20.44
C MET A 655 9.92 -28.67 21.14
N ILE A 656 10.63 -27.55 21.34
CA ILE A 656 11.91 -27.51 22.06
C ILE A 656 11.79 -28.16 23.45
N ASN A 657 10.76 -27.80 24.22
CA ASN A 657 10.52 -28.41 25.53
C ASN A 657 10.27 -29.93 25.43
N GLN A 658 9.49 -30.36 24.44
CA GLN A 658 9.19 -31.77 24.23
C GLN A 658 10.45 -32.56 23.84
N ILE A 659 11.30 -31.99 22.99
CA ILE A 659 12.58 -32.58 22.61
C ILE A 659 13.51 -32.69 23.81
N ASN A 660 13.69 -31.62 24.57
CA ASN A 660 14.55 -31.65 25.76
C ASN A 660 14.07 -32.71 26.76
N ALA A 661 12.75 -32.82 26.99
CA ALA A 661 12.19 -33.86 27.84
C ALA A 661 12.46 -35.29 27.31
N ILE A 662 12.50 -35.50 25.99
CA ILE A 662 12.84 -36.81 25.38
C ILE A 662 14.34 -37.09 25.53
N LEU A 663 15.18 -36.09 25.31
CA LEU A 663 16.65 -36.20 25.45
C LEU A 663 17.05 -36.55 26.88
N ASP A 664 16.36 -35.98 27.88
CA ASP A 664 16.60 -36.21 29.31
C ASP A 664 15.92 -37.52 29.81
N HIS A 665 15.10 -38.19 28.99
CA HIS A 665 14.37 -39.38 29.42
C HIS A 665 15.27 -40.63 29.46
N PRO A 666 15.32 -41.38 30.58
CA PRO A 666 16.24 -42.50 30.78
C PRO A 666 16.17 -43.60 29.71
N GLU A 667 14.95 -43.90 29.23
CA GLU A 667 14.71 -45.00 28.27
C GLU A 667 14.81 -44.59 26.79
N MET A 668 14.73 -43.30 26.47
CA MET A 668 14.74 -42.82 25.08
C MET A 668 16.12 -42.25 24.72
N GLY A 669 16.53 -41.21 25.46
CA GLY A 669 17.77 -40.49 25.22
C GLY A 669 17.82 -39.83 23.84
N ARG A 670 19.03 -39.56 23.35
CA ARG A 670 19.24 -38.92 22.04
C ARG A 670 18.82 -39.86 20.89
N PRO A 671 17.95 -39.42 19.96
CA PRO A 671 17.64 -40.19 18.76
C PRO A 671 18.78 -40.13 17.73
N ASP A 672 18.88 -41.13 16.86
CA ASP A 672 19.81 -41.16 15.73
C ASP A 672 19.25 -40.36 14.54
N GLU A 673 17.92 -40.36 14.39
CA GLU A 673 17.19 -39.64 13.35
C GLU A 673 15.90 -39.02 13.91
N ILE A 674 15.57 -37.83 13.45
CA ILE A 674 14.27 -37.20 13.70
C ILE A 674 13.51 -37.13 12.37
N ARG A 675 12.32 -37.74 12.32
CA ARG A 675 11.41 -37.69 11.16
C ARG A 675 10.31 -36.69 11.44
N ILE A 676 10.24 -35.62 10.65
CA ILE A 676 9.26 -34.54 10.82
C ILE A 676 8.30 -34.49 9.64
N GLU A 677 7.00 -34.49 9.90
CA GLU A 677 6.01 -34.28 8.84
C GLU A 677 6.04 -32.83 8.33
N MET A 678 6.24 -32.67 7.02
CA MET A 678 6.28 -31.40 6.30
C MET A 678 5.19 -31.37 5.21
N MET A 679 4.53 -30.22 5.06
CA MET A 679 3.40 -30.12 4.13
C MET A 679 3.81 -29.62 2.72
N ARG A 680 3.47 -30.42 1.70
CA ARG A 680 3.28 -30.22 0.24
C ARG A 680 4.30 -29.57 -0.73
N GLU A 681 5.31 -28.78 -0.39
CA GLU A 681 6.06 -28.05 -1.46
C GLU A 681 7.56 -28.31 -1.58
N LEU A 682 8.02 -29.56 -1.51
CA LEU A 682 9.41 -29.90 -1.87
C LEU A 682 9.59 -30.70 -3.15
N LYS A 683 8.51 -31.16 -3.80
CA LYS A 683 8.58 -31.82 -5.11
C LYS A 683 7.38 -31.50 -5.99
N SER A 684 7.19 -30.24 -6.37
CA SER A 684 6.42 -29.95 -7.58
C SER A 684 7.20 -30.46 -8.79
N SER A 685 6.55 -31.19 -9.69
CA SER A 685 7.20 -31.68 -10.91
C SER A 685 7.75 -30.51 -11.74
N ALA A 686 8.71 -30.75 -12.64
CA ALA A 686 9.22 -29.70 -13.52
C ALA A 686 8.08 -29.01 -14.31
N ASP A 687 7.10 -29.79 -14.76
CA ASP A 687 5.92 -29.30 -15.47
C ASP A 687 4.96 -28.49 -14.59
N GLU A 688 4.75 -28.88 -13.34
CA GLU A 688 3.94 -28.10 -12.40
C GLU A 688 4.59 -26.75 -12.08
N ARG A 689 5.91 -26.72 -11.89
CA ARG A 689 6.67 -25.47 -11.68
C ARG A 689 6.63 -24.58 -12.92
N LYS A 690 6.75 -25.18 -14.11
CA LYS A 690 6.64 -24.46 -15.38
C LYS A 690 5.25 -23.84 -15.54
N LYS A 691 4.17 -24.62 -15.38
CA LYS A 691 2.78 -24.14 -15.46
C LYS A 691 2.49 -23.05 -14.42
N MET A 692 2.99 -23.18 -13.19
CA MET A 692 2.84 -22.16 -12.16
C MET A 692 3.56 -20.85 -12.56
N THR A 693 4.81 -20.96 -13.03
CA THR A 693 5.60 -19.80 -13.47
C THR A 693 4.96 -19.09 -14.67
N GLU A 694 4.50 -19.85 -15.67
CA GLU A 694 3.76 -19.34 -16.82
C GLU A 694 2.46 -18.66 -16.40
N GLY A 695 1.71 -19.26 -15.46
CA GLY A 695 0.50 -18.68 -14.89
C GLY A 695 0.75 -17.34 -14.19
N ILE A 696 1.80 -17.24 -13.38
CA ILE A 696 2.22 -16.00 -12.71
C ILE A 696 2.63 -14.95 -13.74
N ALA A 697 3.43 -15.32 -14.75
CA ALA A 697 3.86 -14.42 -15.80
C ALA A 697 2.66 -13.86 -16.59
N LYS A 698 1.72 -14.73 -17.00
CA LYS A 698 0.50 -14.36 -17.71
C LYS A 698 -0.39 -13.42 -16.88
N ALA A 699 -0.59 -13.73 -15.59
CA ALA A 699 -1.34 -12.88 -14.69
C ALA A 699 -0.68 -11.51 -14.48
N THR A 700 0.66 -11.47 -14.42
CA THR A 700 1.43 -10.22 -14.29
C THR A 700 1.29 -9.36 -15.54
N GLU A 701 1.42 -9.96 -16.72
CA GLU A 701 1.24 -9.28 -18.00
C GLU A 701 -0.18 -8.73 -18.16
N GLU A 702 -1.19 -9.53 -17.83
CA GLU A 702 -2.60 -9.11 -17.85
C GLU A 702 -2.84 -7.94 -16.88
N ASN A 703 -2.30 -8.01 -15.66
CA ASN A 703 -2.41 -6.92 -14.69
C ASN A 703 -1.76 -5.63 -15.20
N GLU A 704 -0.62 -5.71 -15.90
CA GLU A 704 0.02 -4.55 -16.51
C GLU A 704 -0.77 -3.99 -17.71
N LYS A 705 -1.38 -4.86 -18.52
CA LYS A 705 -2.32 -4.44 -19.58
C LYS A 705 -3.52 -3.70 -18.99
N ILE A 706 -4.12 -4.24 -17.93
CA ILE A 706 -5.21 -3.58 -17.19
C ILE A 706 -4.73 -2.27 -16.59
N ARG A 707 -3.53 -2.23 -15.99
CA ARG A 707 -2.95 -1.00 -15.44
C ARG A 707 -2.84 0.08 -16.51
N LYS A 708 -2.34 -0.25 -17.70
CA LYS A 708 -2.29 0.70 -18.84
C LYS A 708 -3.70 1.16 -19.24
N LYS A 709 -4.65 0.23 -19.36
CA LYS A 709 -6.05 0.51 -19.70
C LYS A 709 -6.75 1.41 -18.67
N LEU A 710 -6.47 1.23 -17.38
CA LEU A 710 -6.99 2.07 -16.31
C LEU A 710 -6.38 3.48 -16.34
N LYS A 711 -5.10 3.61 -16.73
CA LYS A 711 -4.47 4.92 -16.94
C LYS A 711 -5.08 5.65 -18.15
N SER A 712 -5.20 4.97 -19.29
CA SER A 712 -5.70 5.55 -20.54
C SER A 712 -7.21 5.79 -20.50
N ASP A 713 -7.99 4.73 -20.25
CA ASP A 713 -9.44 4.73 -20.49
C ASP A 713 -10.26 5.14 -19.26
N PHE A 714 -9.62 5.23 -18.09
CA PHE A 714 -10.21 5.70 -16.84
C PHE A 714 -9.50 6.94 -16.27
N GLY A 715 -8.45 7.43 -16.92
CA GLY A 715 -7.74 8.65 -16.50
C GLY A 715 -7.04 8.55 -15.14
N MET A 716 -6.78 7.34 -14.64
CA MET A 716 -6.16 7.15 -13.33
C MET A 716 -4.67 7.49 -13.36
N LYS A 717 -4.22 8.49 -12.59
CA LYS A 717 -2.79 8.83 -12.47
C LYS A 717 -1.96 7.70 -11.82
N LYS A 718 -2.55 7.01 -10.85
CA LYS A 718 -1.97 5.87 -10.13
C LYS A 718 -3.02 4.77 -10.03
N VAL A 719 -2.61 3.53 -10.23
CA VAL A 719 -3.49 2.35 -10.23
C VAL A 719 -3.03 1.43 -9.11
N SER A 720 -3.90 1.16 -8.13
CA SER A 720 -3.63 0.22 -7.05
C SER A 720 -3.89 -1.22 -7.48
N LYS A 721 -3.44 -2.19 -6.67
CA LYS A 721 -3.81 -3.60 -6.85
C LYS A 721 -5.33 -3.78 -6.70
N ASN A 722 -5.97 -2.99 -5.85
CA ASN A 722 -7.41 -3.06 -5.61
C ASN A 722 -8.19 -2.59 -6.85
N ASP A 723 -7.72 -1.56 -7.54
CA ASP A 723 -8.35 -1.07 -8.78
C ASP A 723 -8.32 -2.12 -9.89
N ILE A 724 -7.21 -2.84 -10.02
CA ILE A 724 -7.09 -3.96 -10.95
C ILE A 724 -8.10 -5.06 -10.60
N ILE A 725 -8.27 -5.40 -9.32
CA ILE A 725 -9.23 -6.40 -8.87
C ILE A 725 -10.67 -5.97 -9.17
N ARG A 726 -11.04 -4.72 -8.85
CA ARG A 726 -12.37 -4.17 -9.16
C ARG A 726 -12.68 -4.26 -10.65
N TYR A 727 -11.73 -3.86 -11.49
CA TYR A 727 -11.89 -3.94 -12.94
C TYR A 727 -12.07 -5.38 -13.43
N LYS A 728 -11.25 -6.32 -12.94
CA LYS A 728 -11.37 -7.74 -13.29
C LYS A 728 -12.74 -8.32 -12.89
N LEU A 729 -13.22 -8.02 -11.68
CA LEU A 729 -14.52 -8.49 -11.20
C LEU A 729 -15.68 -7.92 -12.02
N TRP A 730 -15.59 -6.66 -12.42
CA TRP A 730 -16.58 -6.00 -13.26
C TRP A 730 -16.63 -6.58 -14.68
N GLU A 731 -15.47 -6.83 -15.30
CA GLU A 731 -15.40 -7.49 -16.61
C GLU A 731 -15.92 -8.93 -16.58
N GLU A 732 -15.61 -9.65 -15.49
CA GLU A 732 -16.03 -11.04 -15.26
C GLU A 732 -17.55 -11.17 -15.17
N SER A 733 -18.23 -10.23 -14.50
CA SER A 733 -19.68 -10.23 -14.31
C SER A 733 -20.49 -9.68 -15.50
N GLY A 734 -19.84 -9.43 -16.64
CA GLY A 734 -20.50 -8.80 -17.79
C GLY A 734 -21.02 -7.39 -17.46
N HIS A 735 -20.31 -6.66 -16.61
CA HIS A 735 -20.62 -5.29 -16.18
C HIS A 735 -21.89 -5.16 -15.35
N THR A 736 -22.37 -6.24 -14.74
CA THR A 736 -23.54 -6.23 -13.83
C THR A 736 -23.14 -6.61 -12.40
N SER A 737 -23.93 -6.16 -11.43
CA SER A 737 -23.81 -6.64 -10.05
C SER A 737 -24.37 -8.05 -10.02
N ILE A 738 -23.54 -9.02 -9.63
CA ILE A 738 -23.97 -10.41 -9.54
C ILE A 738 -25.16 -10.55 -8.59
N TYR A 739 -25.16 -9.76 -7.50
CA TYR A 739 -26.18 -9.78 -6.47
C TYR A 739 -27.51 -9.21 -6.95
N SER A 740 -27.52 -7.92 -7.33
CA SER A 740 -28.76 -7.24 -7.71
C SER A 740 -29.19 -7.50 -9.16
N GLY A 741 -28.29 -8.01 -10.01
CA GLY A 741 -28.50 -8.11 -11.45
C GLY A 741 -28.46 -6.77 -12.18
N LYS A 742 -28.31 -5.65 -11.47
CA LYS A 742 -28.32 -4.31 -12.06
C LYS A 742 -27.00 -4.01 -12.76
N PRO A 743 -27.01 -3.28 -13.89
CA PRO A 743 -25.79 -2.81 -14.54
C PRO A 743 -24.95 -1.96 -13.58
N ILE A 744 -23.67 -2.32 -13.43
CA ILE A 744 -22.67 -1.48 -12.78
C ILE A 744 -22.13 -0.57 -13.86
N GLN A 745 -22.54 0.69 -13.81
CA GLN A 745 -22.06 1.69 -14.75
C GLN A 745 -20.54 1.73 -14.67
N ARG A 746 -19.88 1.74 -15.84
CA ARG A 746 -18.42 1.79 -15.97
C ARG A 746 -17.78 2.99 -15.24
N ALA A 747 -18.63 3.96 -14.94
CA ALA A 747 -18.41 5.19 -14.23
C ALA A 747 -18.25 4.97 -12.70
N ASP A 748 -19.01 4.04 -12.13
CA ASP A 748 -19.15 3.86 -10.68
C ASP A 748 -18.30 2.72 -10.11
N ILE A 749 -17.59 1.95 -10.94
CA ILE A 749 -16.71 0.82 -10.55
C ILE A 749 -15.75 1.17 -9.40
N PHE A 750 -15.18 2.37 -9.45
CA PHE A 750 -14.19 2.86 -8.47
C PHE A 750 -14.77 3.82 -7.43
N SER A 751 -16.09 4.05 -7.49
CA SER A 751 -16.77 4.92 -6.55
C SER A 751 -16.97 4.22 -5.19
N PRO A 752 -17.23 4.98 -4.11
CA PRO A 752 -17.61 4.40 -2.84
C PRO A 752 -18.94 3.64 -2.85
N LYS A 753 -19.74 3.72 -3.93
CA LYS A 753 -21.03 3.03 -4.05
C LYS A 753 -20.89 1.52 -4.18
N TYR A 754 -19.76 1.05 -4.70
CA TYR A 754 -19.48 -0.36 -4.89
C TYR A 754 -18.28 -0.79 -4.05
N ASP A 755 -18.34 -2.02 -3.55
CA ASP A 755 -17.25 -2.62 -2.79
C ASP A 755 -16.97 -4.05 -3.27
N ILE A 756 -15.77 -4.52 -2.97
CA ILE A 756 -15.43 -5.93 -3.17
C ILE A 756 -15.95 -6.69 -1.96
N ASP A 757 -16.96 -7.52 -2.19
CA ASP A 757 -17.46 -8.46 -1.20
C ASP A 757 -16.81 -9.83 -1.36
N HIS A 758 -16.70 -10.52 -0.23
CA HIS A 758 -16.34 -11.93 -0.16
C HIS A 758 -17.61 -12.76 -0.21
N ILE A 759 -17.85 -13.45 -1.34
CA ILE A 759 -19.06 -14.22 -1.62
C ILE A 759 -19.44 -15.09 -0.41
N ILE A 760 -18.49 -15.88 0.05
CA ILE A 760 -18.55 -16.53 1.34
C ILE A 760 -17.67 -15.72 2.29
N PRO A 761 -18.20 -15.24 3.42
CA PRO A 761 -17.44 -14.45 4.38
C PRO A 761 -16.12 -15.11 4.70
N GLN A 762 -15.06 -14.30 4.75
CA GLN A 762 -13.74 -14.83 5.12
C GLN A 762 -13.77 -15.58 6.44
N ALA A 763 -14.60 -15.16 7.39
CA ALA A 763 -14.79 -15.84 8.68
C ALA A 763 -15.36 -17.28 8.58
N LYS A 764 -15.88 -17.69 7.41
CA LYS A 764 -16.44 -19.02 7.15
C LYS A 764 -15.53 -19.88 6.25
N LEU A 765 -15.05 -19.38 5.10
CA LEU A 765 -14.28 -20.18 4.12
C LEU A 765 -12.78 -19.77 3.98
N PHE A 766 -12.34 -18.69 4.63
CA PHE A 766 -10.92 -18.25 4.65
C PHE A 766 -10.23 -18.08 3.29
N ASP A 767 -11.04 -17.87 2.27
CA ASP A 767 -10.58 -17.69 0.91
C ASP A 767 -10.57 -16.21 0.53
N ASP A 768 -9.37 -15.63 0.37
CA ASP A 768 -9.18 -14.28 -0.21
C ASP A 768 -8.85 -14.32 -1.71
N SER A 769 -8.93 -15.50 -2.34
CA SER A 769 -8.70 -15.66 -3.77
C SER A 769 -9.70 -14.82 -4.57
N PHE A 770 -9.30 -14.51 -5.80
CA PHE A 770 -10.18 -13.85 -6.75
C PHE A 770 -11.50 -14.62 -6.95
N SER A 771 -11.50 -15.95 -6.79
CA SER A 771 -12.69 -16.79 -6.95
C SER A 771 -13.76 -16.61 -5.87
N ASN A 772 -13.40 -16.06 -4.70
CA ASN A 772 -14.35 -15.76 -3.62
C ASN A 772 -14.73 -14.28 -3.55
N LYS A 773 -14.41 -13.48 -4.57
CA LYS A 773 -14.68 -12.05 -4.59
C LYS A 773 -15.71 -11.69 -5.65
N VAL A 774 -16.58 -10.73 -5.36
CA VAL A 774 -17.48 -10.08 -6.32
C VAL A 774 -17.49 -8.58 -6.11
N LEU A 775 -17.80 -7.83 -7.15
CA LEU A 775 -18.09 -6.41 -7.04
C LEU A 775 -19.60 -6.24 -6.84
N CYS A 776 -20.02 -5.64 -5.73
CA CYS A 776 -21.44 -5.42 -5.42
C CYS A 776 -21.66 -4.04 -4.80
N GLU A 777 -22.92 -3.65 -4.64
CA GLU A 777 -23.32 -2.44 -3.95
C GLU A 777 -22.80 -2.45 -2.51
N ARG A 778 -22.22 -1.33 -2.08
CA ARG A 778 -21.62 -1.21 -0.74
C ARG A 778 -22.66 -1.39 0.36
N SER A 779 -23.87 -0.86 0.19
CA SER A 779 -24.96 -1.05 1.14
C SER A 779 -25.29 -2.53 1.33
N TRP A 780 -25.28 -3.31 0.24
CA TRP A 780 -25.57 -4.74 0.30
C TRP A 780 -24.43 -5.53 0.94
N ASN A 781 -23.18 -5.15 0.70
CA ASN A 781 -22.02 -5.70 1.41
C ASN A 781 -22.11 -5.45 2.93
N GLU A 782 -22.44 -4.22 3.33
CA GLU A 782 -22.61 -3.85 4.75
C GLU A 782 -23.76 -4.61 5.42
N GLU A 783 -24.88 -4.81 4.71
CA GLU A 783 -26.04 -5.59 5.19
C GLU A 783 -25.78 -7.10 5.25
N LYS A 784 -25.08 -7.67 4.26
CA LYS A 784 -24.73 -9.11 4.20
C LYS A 784 -23.89 -9.54 5.39
N SER A 785 -22.96 -8.69 5.84
CA SER A 785 -22.17 -8.94 7.05
C SER A 785 -21.48 -10.31 7.05
N ASN A 786 -21.94 -11.28 7.86
CA ASN A 786 -21.37 -12.62 7.98
C ASN A 786 -22.22 -13.73 7.33
N ASP A 787 -23.21 -13.38 6.51
CA ASP A 787 -24.02 -14.35 5.74
C ASP A 787 -23.28 -14.76 4.45
N THR A 788 -23.53 -15.98 3.95
CA THR A 788 -23.10 -16.33 2.58
C THR A 788 -23.91 -15.52 1.56
N ALA A 789 -23.40 -15.38 0.34
CA ALA A 789 -24.09 -14.67 -0.73
C ALA A 789 -25.52 -15.21 -0.94
N ILE A 790 -25.68 -16.54 -1.00
CA ILE A 790 -26.98 -17.15 -1.27
C ILE A 790 -27.98 -16.89 -0.13
N GLU A 791 -27.58 -17.04 1.13
CA GLU A 791 -28.44 -16.80 2.30
C GLU A 791 -28.86 -15.32 2.41
N PHE A 792 -27.92 -14.40 2.16
CA PHE A 792 -28.23 -12.98 2.15
C PHE A 792 -29.22 -12.63 1.04
N LEU A 793 -29.02 -13.14 -0.17
CA LEU A 793 -29.87 -12.84 -1.31
C LEU A 793 -31.26 -13.47 -1.19
N GLU A 794 -31.36 -14.68 -0.64
CA GLU A 794 -32.63 -15.34 -0.34
C GLU A 794 -33.48 -14.50 0.64
N ARG A 795 -32.84 -13.90 1.66
CA ARG A 795 -33.52 -13.02 2.62
C ARG A 795 -33.84 -11.64 2.06
N LYS A 796 -33.04 -11.12 1.13
CA LYS A 796 -33.11 -9.73 0.65
C LYS A 796 -34.02 -9.55 -0.57
N LEU A 797 -34.05 -10.54 -1.46
CA LEU A 797 -34.75 -10.48 -2.75
C LEU A 797 -36.15 -11.10 -2.65
N SER A 798 -37.03 -10.74 -3.57
CA SER A 798 -38.27 -11.50 -3.79
C SER A 798 -37.97 -12.87 -4.44
N ASP A 799 -38.88 -13.84 -4.32
CA ASP A 799 -38.69 -15.20 -4.88
C ASP A 799 -38.32 -15.18 -6.38
N SER A 800 -38.98 -14.32 -7.17
CA SER A 800 -38.69 -14.15 -8.60
C SER A 800 -37.29 -13.59 -8.86
N GLU A 801 -36.85 -12.60 -8.07
CA GLU A 801 -35.53 -12.00 -8.19
C GLU A 801 -34.41 -12.97 -7.72
N PHE A 802 -34.68 -13.78 -6.71
CA PHE A 802 -33.76 -14.80 -6.20
C PHE A 802 -33.57 -15.94 -7.21
N GLU A 803 -34.65 -16.42 -7.83
CA GLU A 803 -34.56 -17.41 -8.91
C GLU A 803 -33.85 -16.83 -10.15
N SER A 804 -34.07 -15.54 -10.46
CA SER A 804 -33.31 -14.84 -11.51
C SER A 804 -31.81 -14.78 -11.19
N PHE A 805 -31.43 -14.55 -9.93
CA PHE A 805 -30.03 -14.64 -9.48
C PHE A 805 -29.45 -16.04 -9.70
N LYS A 806 -30.13 -17.09 -9.23
CA LYS A 806 -29.67 -18.48 -9.42
C LYS A 806 -29.50 -18.80 -10.90
N ALA A 807 -30.48 -18.44 -11.73
CA ALA A 807 -30.44 -18.65 -13.18
C ALA A 807 -29.23 -17.95 -13.83
N ARG A 808 -28.89 -16.72 -13.42
CA ARG A 808 -27.68 -16.02 -13.91
C ARG A 808 -26.41 -16.78 -13.53
N VAL A 809 -26.28 -17.22 -12.29
CA VAL A 809 -25.09 -17.95 -11.82
C VAL A 809 -24.98 -19.33 -12.48
N GLU A 810 -26.10 -20.05 -12.64
CA GLU A 810 -26.16 -21.34 -13.31
C GLU A 810 -25.84 -21.27 -14.81
N LYS A 811 -26.28 -20.20 -15.49
CA LYS A 811 -25.93 -19.95 -16.90
C LYS A 811 -24.41 -19.90 -17.06
N HIS A 812 -23.72 -19.20 -16.16
CA HIS A 812 -22.26 -19.22 -16.12
C HIS A 812 -21.72 -20.61 -15.77
N LEU A 813 -22.32 -21.37 -14.86
CA LEU A 813 -21.82 -22.71 -14.53
C LEU A 813 -21.89 -23.70 -15.71
N LYS A 814 -22.94 -23.61 -16.53
CA LYS A 814 -23.28 -24.55 -17.62
C LYS A 814 -22.63 -24.23 -18.97
N SER A 815 -22.10 -23.01 -19.21
CA SER A 815 -21.51 -22.67 -20.51
C SER A 815 -20.18 -23.40 -20.78
N LYS A 816 -20.03 -23.98 -21.99
CA LYS A 816 -18.81 -24.66 -22.45
C LYS A 816 -17.84 -23.73 -23.20
N GLU A 817 -18.29 -22.55 -23.65
CA GLU A 817 -17.48 -21.58 -24.40
C GLU A 817 -17.18 -20.31 -23.57
N ASN A 818 -15.94 -19.82 -23.65
CA ASN A 818 -15.44 -18.51 -23.22
C ASN A 818 -16.09 -17.90 -21.97
N ASN A 819 -16.14 -18.67 -20.90
CA ASN A 819 -16.73 -18.20 -19.66
C ASN A 819 -15.77 -17.26 -18.93
N LYS A 820 -16.15 -15.98 -18.80
CA LYS A 820 -15.34 -14.99 -18.07
C LYS A 820 -15.27 -15.29 -16.57
N MET A 821 -16.29 -15.96 -16.02
CA MET A 821 -16.39 -16.30 -14.59
C MET A 821 -16.01 -17.75 -14.29
N SER A 822 -15.16 -17.95 -13.28
CA SER A 822 -14.68 -19.30 -12.94
C SER A 822 -15.79 -20.19 -12.37
N LYS A 823 -15.79 -21.49 -12.72
CA LYS A 823 -16.74 -22.47 -12.16
C LYS A 823 -16.68 -22.53 -10.62
N THR A 824 -15.48 -22.37 -10.05
CA THR A 824 -15.27 -22.30 -8.60
C THR A 824 -16.02 -21.13 -7.98
N LYS A 825 -16.01 -19.96 -8.62
CA LYS A 825 -16.75 -18.78 -8.17
C LYS A 825 -18.27 -19.01 -8.21
N CYS A 826 -18.78 -19.57 -9.31
CA CYS A 826 -20.20 -19.89 -9.44
C CYS A 826 -20.67 -20.86 -8.34
N ARG A 827 -19.89 -21.89 -8.03
CA ARG A 827 -20.21 -22.81 -6.91
C ARG A 827 -20.27 -22.09 -5.57
N LYS A 828 -19.33 -21.18 -5.29
CA LYS A 828 -19.33 -20.39 -4.03
C LYS A 828 -20.53 -19.44 -3.92
N LEU A 829 -20.99 -18.89 -5.05
CA LEU A 829 -22.17 -18.03 -5.10
C LEU A 829 -23.47 -18.78 -4.74
N LEU A 830 -23.49 -20.10 -4.95
CA LEU A 830 -24.64 -20.98 -4.70
C LEU A 830 -24.48 -21.84 -3.44
N MET A 831 -23.46 -21.58 -2.62
CA MET A 831 -23.11 -22.40 -1.47
C MET A 831 -23.68 -21.82 -0.18
N TYR A 832 -24.57 -22.57 0.47
CA TYR A 832 -25.09 -22.24 1.80
C TYR A 832 -24.03 -22.47 2.87
N SER A 833 -24.20 -21.85 4.05
CA SER A 833 -23.24 -22.02 5.15
C SER A 833 -23.05 -23.47 5.57
N LYS A 834 -24.11 -24.28 5.49
CA LYS A 834 -24.10 -25.73 5.82
C LYS A 834 -23.29 -26.57 4.83
N ASP A 835 -23.13 -26.09 3.59
CA ASP A 835 -22.47 -26.79 2.49
C ASP A 835 -21.03 -26.28 2.27
N ILE A 836 -20.58 -25.34 3.11
CA ILE A 836 -19.19 -24.89 3.12
C ILE A 836 -18.36 -26.11 3.52
N PRO A 837 -17.50 -26.64 2.65
CA PRO A 837 -16.58 -27.69 3.05
C PRO A 837 -15.73 -27.13 4.18
N ASP A 838 -15.37 -27.95 5.15
CA ASP A 838 -14.31 -27.63 6.12
C ASP A 838 -12.94 -27.58 5.41
N ASP A 839 -12.81 -26.80 4.33
CA ASP A 839 -11.63 -26.68 3.47
C ASP A 839 -10.60 -25.76 4.14
N PHE A 840 -10.04 -26.38 5.17
CA PHE A 840 -9.00 -26.05 6.14
C PHE A 840 -7.59 -25.99 5.55
N ILE A 841 -7.41 -26.52 4.33
CA ILE A 841 -6.14 -27.10 3.87
C ILE A 841 -5.15 -26.03 3.35
N ASP A 842 -5.55 -25.14 2.43
CA ASP A 842 -4.62 -24.28 1.65
C ASP A 842 -3.85 -23.19 2.43
N ARG A 843 -4.27 -22.89 3.67
CA ARG A 843 -3.63 -21.86 4.50
C ARG A 843 -2.88 -22.42 5.69
N GLN A 844 -3.42 -23.45 6.33
CA GLN A 844 -2.63 -24.30 7.22
C GLN A 844 -1.38 -24.82 6.53
N LEU A 845 -1.50 -25.27 5.27
CA LEU A 845 -0.40 -25.75 4.46
C LEU A 845 0.81 -24.80 4.43
N ARG A 846 0.59 -23.49 4.25
CA ARG A 846 1.68 -22.50 4.14
C ARG A 846 2.30 -22.12 5.49
N GLU A 847 1.52 -22.10 6.57
CA GLU A 847 2.02 -21.74 7.90
C GLU A 847 2.67 -22.94 8.60
N SER A 848 2.15 -24.15 8.42
CA SER A 848 2.79 -25.42 8.82
C SER A 848 4.09 -25.67 8.07
N GLN A 849 4.20 -25.28 6.79
CA GLN A 849 5.48 -25.29 6.06
C GLN A 849 6.55 -24.39 6.71
N TYR A 850 6.16 -23.19 7.16
CA TYR A 850 7.09 -22.28 7.82
C TYR A 850 7.53 -22.82 9.19
N ILE A 851 6.60 -23.40 9.95
CA ILE A 851 6.89 -24.10 11.22
C ILE A 851 7.87 -25.25 10.96
N ALA A 852 7.59 -26.12 9.99
CA ALA A 852 8.41 -27.29 9.68
C ALA A 852 9.84 -26.91 9.22
N ARG A 853 9.99 -25.90 8.35
CA ARG A 853 11.33 -25.40 7.96
C ARG A 853 12.12 -24.86 9.14
N LYS A 854 11.47 -24.13 10.05
CA LYS A 854 12.14 -23.59 11.26
C LYS A 854 12.45 -24.70 12.26
N ALA A 855 11.55 -25.66 12.43
CA ALA A 855 11.76 -26.84 13.25
C ALA A 855 12.96 -27.65 12.74
N HIS A 856 13.05 -27.89 11.42
CA HIS A 856 14.18 -28.60 10.81
C HIS A 856 15.54 -27.96 11.18
N GLY A 857 15.64 -26.64 11.08
CA GLY A 857 16.85 -25.90 11.49
C GLY A 857 17.20 -26.09 12.97
N ILE A 858 16.21 -26.01 13.86
CA ILE A 858 16.40 -26.16 15.32
C ILE A 858 16.78 -27.61 15.67
N LEU A 859 16.10 -28.59 15.11
CA LEU A 859 16.31 -30.01 15.40
C LEU A 859 17.71 -30.49 14.96
N ASN A 860 18.27 -29.90 13.90
CA ASN A 860 19.65 -30.15 13.48
C ASN A 860 20.71 -29.72 14.51
N GLU A 861 20.35 -28.99 15.57
CA GLU A 861 21.30 -28.66 16.65
C GLU A 861 21.53 -29.84 17.61
N VAL A 862 20.58 -30.78 17.71
CA VAL A 862 20.67 -31.95 18.62
C VAL A 862 20.78 -33.29 17.89
N VAL A 863 20.45 -33.33 16.60
CA VAL A 863 20.56 -34.52 15.76
C VAL A 863 21.23 -34.18 14.43
N ARG A 864 21.96 -35.14 13.85
CA ARG A 864 22.63 -34.97 12.54
C ARG A 864 21.70 -35.17 11.35
N ASN A 865 20.69 -36.03 11.50
CA ASN A 865 19.78 -36.38 10.42
C ASN A 865 18.34 -36.02 10.80
N VAL A 866 17.82 -34.96 10.17
CA VAL A 866 16.40 -34.59 10.25
C VAL A 866 15.75 -34.85 8.90
N THR A 867 14.95 -35.90 8.82
CA THR A 867 14.29 -36.34 7.59
C THR A 867 12.89 -35.73 7.51
N PRO A 868 12.60 -34.91 6.49
CA PRO A 868 11.24 -34.45 6.24
C PRO A 868 10.40 -35.53 5.53
N THR A 869 9.21 -35.81 6.04
CA THR A 869 8.17 -36.65 5.41
C THR A 869 7.04 -35.77 4.87
N ILE A 870 6.20 -36.25 3.96
CA ILE A 870 5.06 -35.49 3.41
C ILE A 870 3.75 -36.08 3.92
N GLY A 871 2.78 -35.25 4.30
CA GLY A 871 1.48 -35.72 4.81
C GLY A 871 0.73 -36.68 3.90
N ARG A 872 0.84 -36.53 2.57
CA ARG A 872 0.24 -37.51 1.64
C ARG A 872 0.84 -38.92 1.79
N ILE A 873 2.12 -39.02 2.16
CA ILE A 873 2.77 -40.31 2.39
C ILE A 873 2.27 -40.90 3.70
N THR A 874 2.16 -40.12 4.77
CA THR A 874 1.62 -40.60 6.05
C THR A 874 0.13 -40.95 5.95
N ASP A 875 -0.67 -40.20 5.19
CA ASP A 875 -2.07 -40.51 4.89
C ASP A 875 -2.19 -41.83 4.14
N ARG A 876 -1.40 -42.02 3.08
CA ARG A 876 -1.39 -43.26 2.31
C ARG A 876 -0.94 -44.45 3.16
N LEU A 877 0.11 -44.32 3.96
CA LEU A 877 0.56 -45.39 4.85
C LEU A 877 -0.50 -45.74 5.91
N ARG A 878 -1.23 -44.73 6.44
CA ARG A 878 -2.35 -44.97 7.38
C ARG A 878 -3.48 -45.76 6.74
N ASP A 879 -3.77 -45.51 5.47
CA ASP A 879 -4.77 -46.23 4.67
C ASP A 879 -4.30 -47.65 4.33
N ASP A 880 -3.10 -47.78 3.77
CA ASP A 880 -2.47 -49.07 3.42
C ASP A 880 -2.32 -49.99 4.66
N TRP A 881 -2.09 -49.41 5.85
CA TRP A 881 -2.02 -50.13 7.12
C TRP A 881 -3.37 -50.30 7.84
N GLN A 882 -4.48 -49.86 7.22
CA GLN A 882 -5.85 -49.94 7.76
C GLN A 882 -6.03 -49.30 9.15
N ILE A 883 -5.13 -48.39 9.54
CA ILE A 883 -5.18 -47.72 10.84
C ILE A 883 -6.44 -46.86 10.95
N VAL A 884 -6.91 -46.31 9.84
CA VAL A 884 -8.11 -45.49 9.78
C VAL A 884 -9.36 -46.27 10.20
N ASP A 885 -9.49 -47.51 9.73
CA ASP A 885 -10.66 -48.34 10.01
C ASP A 885 -10.59 -48.94 11.43
N VAL A 886 -9.41 -49.38 11.87
CA VAL A 886 -9.19 -49.80 13.27
C VAL A 886 -9.52 -48.67 14.25
N MET A 887 -9.16 -47.43 13.94
CA MET A 887 -9.47 -46.27 14.79
C MET A 887 -10.97 -45.94 14.83
N LYS A 888 -11.72 -46.18 13.74
CA LYS A 888 -13.18 -46.04 13.72
C LYS A 888 -13.83 -47.13 14.55
N GLU A 889 -13.38 -48.38 14.42
CA GLU A 889 -13.86 -49.53 15.21
C GLU A 889 -13.65 -49.31 16.71
N LEU A 890 -12.46 -48.85 17.12
CA LEU A 890 -12.16 -48.55 18.51
C LEU A 890 -12.97 -47.39 19.11
N ASN A 891 -13.57 -46.54 18.27
CA ASN A 891 -14.38 -45.39 18.68
C ASN A 891 -15.84 -45.51 18.19
N TRP A 892 -16.32 -46.72 17.92
CA TRP A 892 -17.60 -46.96 17.25
C TRP A 892 -18.78 -46.24 17.91
N GLU A 893 -18.83 -46.18 19.24
CA GLU A 893 -19.85 -45.46 20.02
C GLU A 893 -19.98 -43.97 19.67
N LYS A 894 -18.91 -43.34 19.16
CA LYS A 894 -18.88 -41.94 18.74
C LYS A 894 -19.32 -41.73 17.28
N TYR A 895 -19.30 -42.81 16.48
CA TYR A 895 -19.67 -42.80 15.06
C TYR A 895 -21.09 -43.34 14.82
N ASP A 896 -21.66 -44.05 15.80
CA ASP A 896 -23.03 -44.60 15.78
C ASP A 896 -24.09 -43.63 16.39
N ALA A 897 -23.65 -42.47 16.89
CA ALA A 897 -24.49 -41.38 17.44
C ALA A 897 -24.48 -40.15 16.53
#